data_AF-A0A525VI42-F1
#
_entry.id   AF-A0A525VI42-F1
#
_cell.length_a   1.000
_cell.length_b   1.000
_cell.length_c   1.000
_cell.angle_alpha   90.00
_cell.angle_beta   90.00
_cell.angle_gamma   90.00
#
_symmetry.space_group_name_H-M   'P 1'
#
loop_
_entity.id
_entity.type
_entity.pdbx_description
1 polymer ?
#
loop_
_entity_poly.entity_id
_entity_poly.type
_entity_poly.pdbx_seq_one_letter_code
_entity_poly.pdbx_strand_id
1 'polypeptide(L)'
;MKSDDTLHVSVLHGNLNHTSHPILLSHYEGDTIAGAEHIVDRLVGNALSQRYHLGRYPGKPGTVAVALATPNEIQKSLGVQHGAIVIGLGKWGELTPSALTQAVYHGVTEYCLHINQCGSASTPAKEPVELTINSLLIGSNTSANIAVEDSVNAIVRGVILANRALAQRVLKKQRVALPRVTHIEFIELYLDVAVDAAKSAHRVAKRIEREFQAHITVEPHLKKGKGGQTRLVPTSSRGYWRRWTVSAIQAAPPPASLSLPPVLKDRLRTMLQEDKSNDPQVWSALLDLAFRDRGSAFRPPHKLRFLALSDRARAEVTVQESQPELIAQLIQRSIEDRAFRQDTAKTLFELLIPLDLKDSLLSQDNVVLILDDVTAHYPWELMIDTDEPLCVRMGMIRQLETADYDVRVRDSTSNNVYVVGDPLTPSNYRELLGAKMEAEIVASLLASHYEVTSFRQRPGAIEVLNQLVAQPYRIVHIAGHGYYNEADIDTAGAKAGVVLSDGLFLTAAEIAMLDPIPELVFLNCCYLGQMGGTAYNKLAASISRELIRKGVRAVVAAGWPVQDDAALSFAEVFYKELLSGQSFGRALKEARKKTWEEFPDSNTWGAYQAYGDPDFCLNQQGNKSQLNSEDVTVAAEEVLIKLDKLSSLVHATDPAASQQTLVDIEKDCPPDWLKQGAFQERLGGAYGDQGLFKEAIEHYQRAAESEDTSSSATLRVIEQWINLAVRLGEKDSNKAMIEEAIRKGGHLLSIAETAERLNLMGSAHKKLAQLETDAEKVKDHLRESAAYYRKAVNRQQHEGMADPYPIINMLVIEALLGKKYSGSESSLSTCESLAKERFQKKPSAWDAVTIADVALIRAFLHRSLPQERDNLVRAYRSAFTELSATSREQDSALMQMKFARNILGKLSYLDRAIVASAMESLDYIQTQLQPRVQTTEPPESKAKQKVRLPLSPKASAKKPARKSPVREKRTGRPTRRGKGKA
;
A
#
# COMPACT_ATOMS: atom_id res chain seq x y z
N MET A 1 -20.61 21.09 36.98
CA MET A 1 -21.76 21.32 36.07
C MET A 1 -22.33 19.96 35.69
N LYS A 2 -23.64 19.83 35.48
CA LYS A 2 -24.28 18.54 35.18
C LYS A 2 -23.95 18.08 33.75
N SER A 3 -23.96 16.77 33.55
CA SER A 3 -23.49 16.00 32.39
C SER A 3 -24.47 15.96 31.21
N ASP A 4 -25.29 17.00 31.03
CA ASP A 4 -26.54 16.88 30.28
C ASP A 4 -26.42 17.22 28.78
N ASP A 5 -25.23 17.14 28.14
CA ASP A 5 -25.04 17.54 26.72
C ASP A 5 -24.04 16.64 25.96
N THR A 6 -24.04 15.34 26.29
CA THR A 6 -23.20 14.31 25.65
C THR A 6 -23.94 13.62 24.50
N LEU A 7 -23.29 13.51 23.34
CA LEU A 7 -23.76 12.69 22.21
C LEU A 7 -22.96 11.40 22.12
N HIS A 8 -23.65 10.26 22.13
CA HIS A 8 -23.06 8.95 21.92
C HIS A 8 -23.04 8.58 20.42
N VAL A 9 -21.95 8.00 19.94
CA VAL A 9 -21.79 7.57 18.54
C VAL A 9 -21.26 6.15 18.50
N SER A 10 -22.01 5.24 17.88
CA SER A 10 -21.59 3.86 17.60
C SER A 10 -21.58 3.58 16.10
N VAL A 11 -20.88 2.52 15.70
CA VAL A 11 -20.98 1.93 14.36
C VAL A 11 -21.28 0.45 14.51
N LEU A 12 -22.25 -0.02 13.72
CA LEU A 12 -22.73 -1.38 13.65
C LEU A 12 -22.45 -1.94 12.24
N HIS A 13 -21.55 -2.92 12.16
CA HIS A 13 -21.39 -3.75 10.96
C HIS A 13 -22.54 -4.77 10.92
N GLY A 14 -23.54 -4.53 10.08
CA GLY A 14 -24.77 -5.31 10.14
C GLY A 14 -25.80 -4.93 9.08
N ASN A 15 -26.88 -5.71 9.04
CA ASN A 15 -27.95 -5.52 8.07
C ASN A 15 -29.11 -4.71 8.67
N LEU A 16 -29.58 -3.74 7.90
CA LEU A 16 -30.69 -2.82 8.23
C LEU A 16 -32.00 -3.52 8.65
N ASN A 17 -32.22 -4.76 8.21
CA ASN A 17 -33.39 -5.57 8.58
C ASN A 17 -33.40 -6.02 10.06
N HIS A 18 -32.32 -5.81 10.82
CA HIS A 18 -32.17 -6.27 12.21
C HIS A 18 -32.13 -5.13 13.23
N THR A 19 -32.74 -3.99 12.89
CA THR A 19 -32.60 -2.73 13.62
C THR A 19 -33.80 -2.44 14.52
N SER A 20 -33.54 -1.79 15.66
CA SER A 20 -34.54 -1.48 16.68
C SER A 20 -35.05 -0.03 16.69
N HIS A 21 -34.41 0.87 15.94
CA HIS A 21 -34.64 2.32 16.01
C HIS A 21 -34.89 2.94 14.62
N PRO A 22 -35.53 4.13 14.55
CA PRO A 22 -35.78 4.81 13.28
C PRO A 22 -34.49 5.12 12.52
N ILE A 23 -34.54 4.95 11.20
CA ILE A 23 -33.39 5.07 10.31
C ILE A 23 -33.41 6.42 9.58
N LEU A 24 -32.33 7.17 9.72
CA LEU A 24 -32.02 8.35 8.94
C LEU A 24 -31.54 7.94 7.54
N LEU A 25 -32.28 8.42 6.54
CA LEU A 25 -32.16 8.13 5.12
C LEU A 25 -32.12 9.44 4.34
N SER A 26 -31.74 9.34 3.07
CA SER A 26 -31.59 10.47 2.18
C SER A 26 -32.08 10.14 0.77
N HIS A 27 -32.66 11.13 0.09
CA HIS A 27 -33.12 10.98 -1.29
C HIS A 27 -32.66 12.15 -2.17
N TYR A 28 -32.25 11.86 -3.41
CA TYR A 28 -31.94 12.88 -4.41
C TYR A 28 -33.20 13.26 -5.21
N GLU A 29 -33.28 14.51 -5.66
CA GLU A 29 -34.38 14.95 -6.51
C GLU A 29 -34.39 14.21 -7.86
N GLY A 30 -35.46 13.45 -8.12
CA GLY A 30 -35.68 12.71 -9.36
C GLY A 30 -35.27 11.23 -9.33
N ASP A 31 -34.67 10.75 -8.24
CA ASP A 31 -34.37 9.33 -8.06
C ASP A 31 -35.65 8.49 -7.74
N THR A 32 -35.51 7.17 -7.68
CA THR A 32 -36.58 6.23 -7.27
C THR A 32 -36.25 5.58 -5.92
N ILE A 33 -37.27 5.18 -5.16
CA ILE A 33 -37.06 4.45 -3.90
C ILE A 33 -36.45 3.08 -4.21
N ALA A 34 -35.16 2.91 -3.89
CA ALA A 34 -34.37 1.73 -4.20
C ALA A 34 -33.43 1.36 -3.05
N GLY A 35 -32.80 0.17 -3.14
CA GLY A 35 -31.77 -0.27 -2.21
C GLY A 35 -32.19 -0.20 -0.74
N ALA A 36 -31.45 0.57 0.06
CA ALA A 36 -31.73 0.75 1.49
C ALA A 36 -33.05 1.49 1.75
N GLU A 37 -33.44 2.47 0.94
CA GLU A 37 -34.74 3.15 1.10
C GLU A 37 -35.90 2.16 0.94
N HIS A 38 -35.83 1.27 -0.06
CA HIS A 38 -36.83 0.23 -0.27
C HIS A 38 -36.88 -0.80 0.88
N ILE A 39 -35.74 -1.12 1.50
CA ILE A 39 -35.71 -1.98 2.68
C ILE A 39 -36.47 -1.32 3.83
N VAL A 40 -36.20 -0.05 4.12
CA VAL A 40 -36.84 0.67 5.22
C VAL A 40 -38.31 0.99 4.93
N ASP A 41 -38.68 1.23 3.68
CA ASP A 41 -40.08 1.44 3.29
C ASP A 41 -40.96 0.25 3.72
N ARG A 42 -40.47 -0.99 3.54
CA ARG A 42 -41.15 -2.20 4.04
C ARG A 42 -41.24 -2.23 5.57
N LEU A 43 -40.23 -1.76 6.30
CA LEU A 43 -40.25 -1.65 7.78
C LEU A 43 -41.30 -0.63 8.28
N VAL A 44 -41.64 0.38 7.46
CA VAL A 44 -42.68 1.39 7.76
C VAL A 44 -43.99 1.16 6.99
N GLY A 45 -44.24 -0.06 6.48
CA GLY A 45 -45.52 -0.44 5.88
C GLY A 45 -45.82 0.22 4.53
N ASN A 46 -44.79 0.43 3.71
CA ASN A 46 -44.82 1.09 2.39
C ASN A 46 -45.21 2.58 2.44
N ALA A 47 -45.05 3.23 3.60
CA ALA A 47 -45.44 4.62 3.81
C ALA A 47 -44.53 5.65 3.11
N LEU A 48 -43.30 5.28 2.72
CA LEU A 48 -42.43 6.09 1.87
C LEU A 48 -42.89 6.00 0.42
N SER A 49 -43.16 4.80 -0.09
CA SER A 49 -43.78 4.61 -1.42
C SER A 49 -45.08 5.39 -1.57
N GLN A 50 -45.96 5.41 -0.56
CA GLN A 50 -47.19 6.22 -0.61
C GLN A 50 -46.89 7.72 -0.79
N ARG A 51 -45.91 8.27 -0.06
CA ARG A 51 -45.49 9.67 -0.21
C ARG A 51 -44.88 9.96 -1.59
N TYR A 52 -44.13 9.01 -2.14
CA TYR A 52 -43.53 9.09 -3.48
C TYR A 52 -44.59 9.19 -4.59
N HIS A 53 -45.55 8.25 -4.62
CA HIS A 53 -46.63 8.27 -5.61
C HIS A 53 -47.55 9.50 -5.49
N LEU A 54 -47.61 10.13 -4.31
CA LEU A 54 -48.36 11.38 -4.09
C LEU A 54 -47.55 12.66 -4.42
N GLY A 55 -46.30 12.56 -4.88
CA GLY A 55 -45.44 13.71 -5.14
C GLY A 55 -45.08 14.51 -3.88
N ARG A 56 -45.06 13.84 -2.71
CA ARG A 56 -44.78 14.43 -1.39
C ARG A 56 -43.53 13.85 -0.73
N TYR A 57 -42.68 13.18 -1.48
CA TYR A 57 -41.43 12.63 -0.99
C TYR A 57 -40.31 13.69 -0.97
N PRO A 58 -39.39 13.66 0.01
CA PRO A 58 -38.25 14.57 0.03
C PRO A 58 -37.35 14.37 -1.19
N GLY A 59 -36.68 15.44 -1.61
CA GLY A 59 -35.73 15.42 -2.71
C GLY A 59 -34.97 16.73 -2.82
N LYS A 60 -35.67 17.86 -2.79
CA LYS A 60 -35.06 19.21 -2.73
C LYS A 60 -34.35 19.46 -1.39
N PRO A 61 -33.30 20.30 -1.34
CA PRO A 61 -32.62 20.63 -0.09
C PRO A 61 -33.60 21.24 0.92
N GLY A 62 -33.49 20.84 2.20
CA GLY A 62 -34.37 21.29 3.27
C GLY A 62 -35.77 20.65 3.28
N THR A 63 -36.09 19.75 2.35
CA THR A 63 -37.31 18.92 2.45
C THR A 63 -37.06 17.70 3.34
N VAL A 64 -38.06 17.33 4.14
CA VAL A 64 -37.99 16.24 5.12
C VAL A 64 -39.32 15.48 5.12
N ALA A 65 -39.26 14.16 5.35
CA ALA A 65 -40.42 13.35 5.68
C ALA A 65 -40.09 12.38 6.82
N VAL A 66 -40.97 12.32 7.82
CA VAL A 66 -40.90 11.36 8.92
C VAL A 66 -42.03 10.35 8.74
N ALA A 67 -41.72 9.06 8.90
CA ALA A 67 -42.69 7.97 8.90
C ALA A 67 -42.36 6.98 10.03
N LEU A 68 -43.31 6.75 10.94
CA LEU A 68 -43.12 5.83 12.07
C LEU A 68 -44.06 4.64 11.92
N ALA A 69 -43.55 3.43 12.11
CA ALA A 69 -44.40 2.24 12.19
C ALA A 69 -45.12 2.22 13.55
N THR A 70 -46.35 1.72 13.60
CA THR A 70 -47.00 1.42 14.89
C THR A 70 -46.47 0.08 15.40
N PRO A 71 -45.73 0.02 16.52
CA PRO A 71 -45.17 -1.23 17.01
C PRO A 71 -46.28 -2.14 17.55
N ASN A 72 -46.21 -3.43 17.23
CA ASN A 72 -47.06 -4.45 17.85
C ASN A 72 -46.64 -4.71 19.31
N GLU A 73 -47.42 -5.51 20.06
CA GLU A 73 -47.16 -5.72 21.50
C GLU A 73 -45.78 -6.33 21.79
N ILE A 74 -45.30 -7.23 20.92
CA ILE A 74 -43.97 -7.85 21.03
C ILE A 74 -42.87 -6.79 20.76
N GLN A 75 -43.05 -5.95 19.75
CA GLN A 75 -42.12 -4.86 19.46
C GLN A 75 -42.07 -3.84 20.61
N LYS A 76 -43.23 -3.51 21.20
CA LYS A 76 -43.30 -2.66 22.39
C LYS A 76 -42.57 -3.27 23.59
N SER A 77 -42.75 -4.57 23.85
CA SER A 77 -42.07 -5.25 24.97
C SER A 77 -40.56 -5.39 24.77
N LEU A 78 -40.09 -5.41 23.50
CA LEU A 78 -38.68 -5.43 23.12
C LEU A 78 -38.06 -4.04 22.87
N GLY A 79 -38.81 -2.95 23.05
CA GLY A 79 -38.33 -1.58 22.79
C GLY A 79 -38.05 -1.26 21.31
N VAL A 80 -38.61 -2.04 20.37
CA VAL A 80 -38.41 -1.90 18.92
C VAL A 80 -39.38 -0.86 18.35
N GLN A 81 -38.83 0.20 17.77
CA GLN A 81 -39.56 1.28 17.12
C GLN A 81 -39.00 1.50 15.70
N HIS A 82 -39.58 0.82 14.71
CA HIS A 82 -39.24 1.08 13.31
C HIS A 82 -39.73 2.46 12.86
N GLY A 83 -38.94 3.12 12.03
CA GLY A 83 -39.24 4.42 11.47
C GLY A 83 -38.24 4.84 10.42
N ALA A 84 -38.57 5.90 9.69
CA ALA A 84 -37.76 6.50 8.66
C ALA A 84 -37.76 8.02 8.83
N ILE A 85 -36.58 8.62 8.73
CA ILE A 85 -36.36 10.07 8.66
C ILE A 85 -35.69 10.30 7.31
N VAL A 86 -36.44 10.75 6.30
CA VAL A 86 -35.92 10.95 4.94
C VAL A 86 -35.61 12.43 4.74
N ILE A 87 -34.38 12.75 4.34
CA ILE A 87 -33.92 14.12 4.04
C ILE A 87 -33.67 14.28 2.53
N GLY A 88 -34.10 15.41 1.96
CA GLY A 88 -33.83 15.75 0.56
C GLY A 88 -32.43 16.32 0.36
N LEU A 89 -31.66 15.75 -0.56
CA LEU A 89 -30.25 16.12 -0.82
C LEU A 89 -30.06 17.17 -1.92
N GLY A 90 -31.11 17.49 -2.67
CA GLY A 90 -31.03 18.25 -3.93
C GLY A 90 -30.74 17.36 -5.12
N LYS A 91 -30.17 17.93 -6.18
CA LYS A 91 -29.76 17.14 -7.34
C LYS A 91 -28.48 16.38 -7.04
N TRP A 92 -28.31 15.24 -7.69
CA TRP A 92 -27.02 14.55 -7.63
C TRP A 92 -25.92 15.38 -8.29
N GLY A 93 -24.72 15.41 -7.68
CA GLY A 93 -23.60 16.25 -8.08
C GLY A 93 -23.48 17.55 -7.26
N GLU A 94 -24.57 18.03 -6.64
CA GLU A 94 -24.58 19.28 -5.86
C GLU A 94 -24.36 19.07 -4.33
N LEU A 95 -24.21 17.82 -3.86
CA LEU A 95 -24.09 17.53 -2.42
C LEU A 95 -22.72 17.92 -1.86
N THR A 96 -22.72 18.77 -0.82
CA THR A 96 -21.55 19.12 -0.02
C THR A 96 -21.74 18.68 1.45
N PRO A 97 -20.65 18.55 2.25
CA PRO A 97 -20.77 18.20 3.67
C PRO A 97 -21.58 19.23 4.48
N SER A 98 -21.53 20.50 4.08
CA SER A 98 -22.34 21.57 4.69
C SER A 98 -23.83 21.43 4.35
N ALA A 99 -24.17 21.15 3.10
CA ALA A 99 -25.55 20.89 2.69
C ALA A 99 -26.13 19.66 3.40
N LEU A 100 -25.34 18.57 3.53
CA LEU A 100 -25.73 17.40 4.32
C LEU A 100 -25.93 17.75 5.80
N THR A 101 -25.04 18.54 6.41
CA THR A 101 -25.18 18.99 7.80
C THR A 101 -26.51 19.71 8.03
N GLN A 102 -26.91 20.60 7.11
CA GLN A 102 -28.20 21.31 7.18
C GLN A 102 -29.40 20.37 6.95
N ALA A 103 -29.31 19.46 5.97
CA ALA A 103 -30.36 18.48 5.71
C ALA A 103 -30.61 17.57 6.92
N VAL A 104 -29.55 17.09 7.58
CA VAL A 104 -29.64 16.30 8.82
C VAL A 104 -30.19 17.14 9.97
N TYR A 105 -29.76 18.39 10.13
CA TYR A 105 -30.31 19.33 11.11
C TYR A 105 -31.84 19.47 10.98
N HIS A 106 -32.34 19.67 9.76
CA HIS A 106 -33.78 19.72 9.49
C HIS A 106 -34.47 18.38 9.77
N GLY A 107 -33.88 17.27 9.31
CA GLY A 107 -34.40 15.91 9.51
C GLY A 107 -34.62 15.55 10.98
N VAL A 108 -33.59 15.78 11.80
CA VAL A 108 -33.60 15.50 13.24
C VAL A 108 -34.58 16.42 13.98
N THR A 109 -34.62 17.71 13.61
CA THR A 109 -35.56 18.66 14.21
C THR A 109 -37.01 18.25 13.96
N GLU A 110 -37.36 17.90 12.72
CA GLU A 110 -38.71 17.45 12.36
C GLU A 110 -39.08 16.14 13.06
N TYR A 111 -38.15 15.18 13.14
CA TYR A 111 -38.35 13.92 13.86
C TYR A 111 -38.66 14.13 15.35
N CYS A 112 -37.86 14.96 16.05
CA CYS A 112 -38.11 15.26 17.46
C CYS A 112 -39.45 15.97 17.69
N LEU A 113 -39.86 16.87 16.78
CA LEU A 113 -41.18 17.52 16.82
C LEU A 113 -42.32 16.51 16.56
N HIS A 114 -42.15 15.61 15.61
CA HIS A 114 -43.13 14.57 15.28
C HIS A 114 -43.35 13.59 16.44
N ILE A 115 -42.27 13.15 17.09
CA ILE A 115 -42.32 12.32 18.32
C ILE A 115 -43.06 13.06 19.44
N ASN A 116 -42.77 14.35 19.64
CA ASN A 116 -43.44 15.17 20.65
C ASN A 116 -44.95 15.35 20.38
N GLN A 117 -45.37 15.38 19.11
CA GLN A 117 -46.79 15.46 18.72
C GLN A 117 -47.52 14.11 18.85
N CYS A 118 -46.83 12.99 18.63
CA CYS A 118 -47.39 11.64 18.73
C CYS A 118 -47.37 11.07 20.16
N GLY A 119 -46.62 11.68 21.07
CA GLY A 119 -46.62 11.33 22.49
C GLY A 119 -47.99 11.54 23.13
N SER A 120 -48.44 10.60 23.97
CA SER A 120 -49.74 10.70 24.64
C SER A 120 -49.82 11.93 25.56
N ALA A 121 -51.03 12.48 25.70
CA ALA A 121 -51.35 13.65 26.54
C ALA A 121 -51.31 13.34 28.06
N SER A 122 -50.22 12.75 28.54
CA SER A 122 -50.02 12.24 29.89
C SER A 122 -48.84 12.96 30.55
N THR A 123 -49.15 14.01 31.32
CA THR A 123 -48.24 14.82 32.18
C THR A 123 -46.93 15.33 31.55
N PRO A 124 -46.71 16.65 31.43
CA PRO A 124 -45.48 17.18 30.84
C PRO A 124 -44.24 16.76 31.63
N ALA A 125 -43.38 15.96 30.98
CA ALA A 125 -42.10 15.53 31.53
C ALA A 125 -41.19 16.74 31.77
N LYS A 126 -40.48 16.75 32.91
CA LYS A 126 -39.51 17.82 33.26
C LYS A 126 -38.17 17.66 32.55
N GLU A 127 -37.89 16.48 32.02
CA GLU A 127 -36.64 16.10 31.37
C GLU A 127 -36.94 15.72 29.90
N PRO A 128 -36.04 16.03 28.96
CA PRO A 128 -36.24 15.74 27.54
C PRO A 128 -36.23 14.23 27.29
N VAL A 129 -37.14 13.75 26.42
CA VAL A 129 -37.10 12.36 25.96
C VAL A 129 -35.84 12.14 25.15
N GLU A 130 -35.03 11.18 25.56
CA GLU A 130 -33.81 10.79 24.87
C GLU A 130 -34.11 9.75 23.77
N LEU A 131 -33.59 10.00 22.58
CA LEU A 131 -33.85 9.20 21.38
C LEU A 131 -32.54 8.65 20.80
N THR A 132 -32.57 7.38 20.42
CA THR A 132 -31.59 6.78 19.52
C THR A 132 -32.09 6.88 18.08
N ILE A 133 -31.21 7.25 17.15
CA ILE A 133 -31.45 7.09 15.71
C ILE A 133 -30.37 6.20 15.10
N ASN A 134 -30.79 5.40 14.13
CA ASN A 134 -29.87 4.71 13.24
C ASN A 134 -29.59 5.62 12.04
N SER A 135 -28.39 5.58 11.46
CA SER A 135 -28.08 6.33 10.25
C SER A 135 -27.33 5.47 9.24
N LEU A 136 -27.67 5.63 7.97
CA LEU A 136 -26.76 5.26 6.89
C LEU A 136 -25.59 6.25 6.80
N LEU A 137 -24.54 5.84 6.09
CA LEU A 137 -23.50 6.73 5.63
C LEU A 137 -23.99 7.51 4.39
N ILE A 138 -24.70 8.61 4.64
CA ILE A 138 -25.38 9.39 3.60
C ILE A 138 -24.36 10.09 2.70
N GLY A 139 -24.45 9.84 1.40
CA GLY A 139 -23.64 10.54 0.41
C GLY A 139 -22.18 10.08 0.31
N SER A 140 -21.80 8.97 0.96
CA SER A 140 -20.42 8.43 0.90
C SER A 140 -20.34 7.01 0.34
N ASN A 141 -21.29 6.59 -0.50
CA ASN A 141 -21.08 5.42 -1.34
C ASN A 141 -20.03 5.73 -2.42
N THR A 142 -19.46 4.70 -3.05
CA THR A 142 -18.30 4.79 -3.96
C THR A 142 -18.47 5.81 -5.09
N SER A 143 -19.71 6.16 -5.43
CA SER A 143 -20.09 7.14 -6.44
C SER A 143 -20.94 8.29 -5.89
N ALA A 144 -20.51 8.88 -4.78
CA ALA A 144 -21.07 10.13 -4.25
C ALA A 144 -19.98 11.11 -3.81
N ASN A 145 -20.38 12.38 -3.68
CA ASN A 145 -19.46 13.51 -3.69
C ASN A 145 -18.46 13.56 -2.52
N ILE A 146 -18.83 13.02 -1.36
CA ILE A 146 -18.17 13.26 -0.07
C ILE A 146 -17.61 11.96 0.53
N ALA A 147 -16.53 12.04 1.31
CA ALA A 147 -15.91 10.86 1.90
C ALA A 147 -16.76 10.25 3.03
N VAL A 148 -16.44 9.02 3.45
CA VAL A 148 -17.03 8.38 4.64
C VAL A 148 -16.85 9.28 5.88
N GLU A 149 -15.67 9.89 6.01
CA GLU A 149 -15.35 10.82 7.10
C GLU A 149 -16.21 12.09 7.06
N ASP A 150 -16.50 12.63 5.87
CA ASP A 150 -17.37 13.79 5.69
C ASP A 150 -18.84 13.49 6.00
N SER A 151 -19.33 12.32 5.58
CA SER A 151 -20.66 11.81 5.89
C SER A 151 -20.86 11.71 7.41
N VAL A 152 -19.93 11.02 8.11
CA VAL A 152 -19.95 10.90 9.57
C VAL A 152 -19.87 12.28 10.24
N ASN A 153 -18.97 13.16 9.78
CA ASN A 153 -18.83 14.52 10.30
C ASN A 153 -20.11 15.35 10.12
N ALA A 154 -20.72 15.33 8.94
CA ALA A 154 -21.93 16.11 8.63
C ALA A 154 -23.14 15.62 9.43
N ILE A 155 -23.31 14.30 9.57
CA ILE A 155 -24.41 13.71 10.33
C ILE A 155 -24.28 14.01 11.82
N VAL A 156 -23.09 13.82 12.41
CA VAL A 156 -22.84 14.15 13.83
C VAL A 156 -23.01 15.64 14.10
N ARG A 157 -22.49 16.53 13.22
CA ARG A 157 -22.71 17.98 13.33
C ARG A 157 -24.19 18.36 13.24
N GLY A 158 -24.92 17.79 12.27
CA GLY A 158 -26.34 18.09 12.06
C GLY A 158 -27.19 17.75 13.29
N VAL A 159 -26.94 16.61 13.92
CA VAL A 159 -27.59 16.20 15.18
C VAL A 159 -27.25 17.14 16.34
N ILE A 160 -25.98 17.52 16.51
CA ILE A 160 -25.56 18.46 17.58
C ILE A 160 -26.23 19.83 17.41
N LEU A 161 -26.29 20.34 16.18
CA LEU A 161 -26.96 21.60 15.87
C LEU A 161 -28.48 21.52 16.14
N ALA A 162 -29.11 20.38 15.81
CA ALA A 162 -30.55 20.17 16.04
C ALA A 162 -30.85 20.12 17.54
N ASN A 163 -30.10 19.33 18.31
CA ASN A 163 -30.22 19.26 19.77
C ASN A 163 -30.08 20.64 20.42
N ARG A 164 -29.11 21.45 19.99
CA ARG A 164 -28.90 22.83 20.49
C ARG A 164 -30.08 23.74 20.17
N ALA A 165 -30.62 23.69 18.95
CA ALA A 165 -31.78 24.49 18.56
C ALA A 165 -33.05 24.08 19.34
N LEU A 166 -33.25 22.79 19.60
CA LEU A 166 -34.36 22.26 20.40
C LEU A 166 -34.22 22.69 21.88
N ALA A 167 -33.03 22.62 22.46
CA ALA A 167 -32.74 23.05 23.83
C ALA A 167 -32.92 24.56 24.05
N GLN A 168 -32.50 25.40 23.10
CA GLN A 168 -32.68 26.86 23.19
C GLN A 168 -34.13 27.31 23.06
N ARG A 169 -34.99 26.52 22.40
CA ARG A 169 -36.41 26.83 22.14
C ARG A 169 -37.37 26.43 23.26
N VAL A 170 -36.88 26.04 24.44
CA VAL A 170 -37.73 25.81 25.63
C VAL A 170 -38.57 27.07 25.90
N LEU A 171 -39.87 26.97 25.59
CA LEU A 171 -40.83 28.05 25.78
C LEU A 171 -40.90 28.41 27.26
N LYS A 172 -40.33 29.58 27.63
CA LYS A 172 -40.30 30.12 29.01
C LYS A 172 -41.67 30.20 29.70
N LYS A 173 -42.77 30.07 28.94
CA LYS A 173 -44.16 30.03 29.44
C LYS A 173 -44.78 28.63 29.60
N GLN A 174 -44.18 27.56 29.06
CA GLN A 174 -44.82 26.21 29.02
C GLN A 174 -44.06 25.09 29.73
N ARG A 175 -42.76 25.24 30.06
CA ARG A 175 -41.98 24.24 30.85
C ARG A 175 -41.89 22.81 30.27
N VAL A 176 -42.27 22.58 29.02
CA VAL A 176 -42.09 21.28 28.34
C VAL A 176 -40.70 21.22 27.71
N ALA A 177 -39.94 20.16 27.98
CA ALA A 177 -38.69 19.86 27.32
C ALA A 177 -38.96 19.09 26.01
N LEU A 178 -38.36 19.52 24.90
CA LEU A 178 -38.48 18.82 23.62
C LEU A 178 -37.59 17.56 23.60
N PRO A 179 -37.98 16.47 22.89
CA PRO A 179 -37.12 15.32 22.68
C PRO A 179 -35.80 15.69 22.00
N ARG A 180 -34.76 14.89 22.25
CA ARG A 180 -33.41 15.08 21.71
C ARG A 180 -32.79 13.75 21.31
N VAL A 181 -31.86 13.77 20.35
CA VAL A 181 -31.12 12.57 19.94
C VAL A 181 -29.82 12.49 20.74
N THR A 182 -29.72 11.54 21.68
CA THR A 182 -28.50 11.34 22.50
C THR A 182 -27.60 10.22 21.98
N HIS A 183 -28.08 9.40 21.04
CA HIS A 183 -27.30 8.32 20.43
C HIS A 183 -27.55 8.22 18.92
N ILE A 184 -26.45 8.22 18.16
CA ILE A 184 -26.41 7.86 16.73
C ILE A 184 -25.73 6.51 16.59
N GLU A 185 -26.38 5.54 15.96
CA GLU A 185 -25.75 4.31 15.50
C GLU A 185 -25.64 4.30 13.98
N PHE A 186 -24.42 4.40 13.45
CA PHE A 186 -24.17 4.22 12.02
C PHE A 186 -24.29 2.75 11.66
N ILE A 187 -25.03 2.43 10.60
CA ILE A 187 -25.23 1.05 10.15
C ILE A 187 -24.65 0.91 8.76
N GLU A 188 -23.72 -0.02 8.63
CA GLU A 188 -23.05 -0.32 7.37
C GLU A 188 -23.01 -1.84 7.14
N LEU A 189 -23.36 -2.25 5.93
CA LEU A 189 -23.42 -3.65 5.53
C LEU A 189 -22.02 -4.22 5.34
N TYR A 190 -21.06 -3.44 4.84
CA TYR A 190 -19.74 -3.92 4.45
C TYR A 190 -18.65 -3.60 5.48
N LEU A 191 -17.90 -4.63 5.88
CA LEU A 191 -16.93 -4.54 6.99
C LEU A 191 -15.86 -3.45 6.76
N ASP A 192 -15.35 -3.34 5.54
CA ASP A 192 -14.32 -2.36 5.16
C ASP A 192 -14.80 -0.91 5.38
N VAL A 193 -16.04 -0.61 4.96
CA VAL A 193 -16.65 0.70 5.13
C VAL A 193 -17.05 0.96 6.58
N ALA A 194 -17.53 -0.08 7.28
CA ALA A 194 -17.87 0.01 8.71
C ALA A 194 -16.65 0.31 9.59
N VAL A 195 -15.48 -0.28 9.27
CA VAL A 195 -14.20 0.04 9.92
C VAL A 195 -13.78 1.49 9.65
N ASP A 196 -13.85 1.95 8.39
CA ASP A 196 -13.49 3.35 8.06
C ASP A 196 -14.44 4.36 8.73
N ALA A 197 -15.74 4.06 8.81
CA ALA A 197 -16.72 4.86 9.54
C ALA A 197 -16.44 4.91 11.05
N ALA A 198 -16.08 3.77 11.67
CA ALA A 198 -15.75 3.71 13.10
C ALA A 198 -14.47 4.50 13.42
N LYS A 199 -13.44 4.43 12.56
CA LYS A 199 -12.25 5.28 12.70
C LYS A 199 -12.55 6.76 12.44
N SER A 200 -13.39 7.05 11.45
CA SER A 200 -13.87 8.41 11.15
C SER A 200 -14.56 9.02 12.35
N ALA A 201 -15.45 8.30 13.03
CA ALA A 201 -16.15 8.77 14.23
C ALA A 201 -15.16 9.22 15.33
N HIS A 202 -14.08 8.46 15.56
CA HIS A 202 -13.02 8.83 16.52
C HIS A 202 -12.27 10.13 16.14
N ARG A 203 -11.97 10.32 14.85
CA ARG A 203 -11.30 11.55 14.35
C ARG A 203 -12.23 12.75 14.41
N VAL A 204 -13.48 12.57 13.99
CA VAL A 204 -14.55 13.56 14.00
C VAL A 204 -14.86 14.04 15.42
N ALA A 205 -14.96 13.13 16.40
CA ALA A 205 -15.19 13.49 17.80
C ALA A 205 -14.12 14.47 18.31
N LYS A 206 -12.83 14.11 18.20
CA LYS A 206 -11.69 14.98 18.59
C LYS A 206 -11.73 16.37 17.95
N ARG A 207 -12.25 16.49 16.72
CA ARG A 207 -12.40 17.76 15.99
C ARG A 207 -13.59 18.58 16.49
N ILE A 208 -14.77 17.94 16.64
CA ILE A 208 -16.01 18.63 17.04
C ILE A 208 -15.95 19.06 18.51
N GLU A 209 -15.33 18.29 19.41
CA GLU A 209 -15.16 18.69 20.82
C GLU A 209 -14.38 20.01 20.95
N ARG A 210 -13.30 20.16 20.16
CA ARG A 210 -12.50 21.40 20.09
C ARG A 210 -13.27 22.59 19.54
N GLU A 211 -14.12 22.37 18.55
CA GLU A 211 -14.83 23.43 17.81
C GLU A 211 -16.11 23.89 18.51
N PHE A 212 -16.89 22.97 19.09
CA PHE A 212 -18.23 23.24 19.59
C PHE A 212 -18.39 23.20 21.12
N GLN A 213 -17.40 22.69 21.87
CA GLN A 213 -17.53 22.40 23.31
C GLN A 213 -18.67 21.41 23.65
N ALA A 214 -19.16 20.64 22.67
CA ALA A 214 -20.03 19.49 22.90
C ALA A 214 -19.16 18.30 23.35
N HIS A 215 -19.69 17.41 24.21
CA HIS A 215 -19.00 16.19 24.60
C HIS A 215 -19.44 15.05 23.67
N ILE A 216 -18.51 14.29 23.09
CA ILE A 216 -18.84 13.18 22.18
C ILE A 216 -18.18 11.90 22.70
N THR A 217 -18.99 10.91 23.02
CA THR A 217 -18.50 9.58 23.38
C THR A 217 -18.66 8.66 22.18
N VAL A 218 -17.54 8.20 21.61
CA VAL A 218 -17.52 7.22 20.53
C VAL A 218 -17.27 5.84 21.13
N GLU A 219 -18.01 4.83 20.69
CA GLU A 219 -17.69 3.44 21.03
C GLU A 219 -16.28 3.09 20.53
N PRO A 220 -15.38 2.56 21.39
CA PRO A 220 -13.99 2.31 21.02
C PRO A 220 -13.85 1.25 19.92
N HIS A 221 -14.84 0.36 19.80
CA HIS A 221 -14.80 -0.78 18.89
C HIS A 221 -16.08 -0.87 18.05
N LEU A 222 -15.93 -1.36 16.82
CA LEU A 222 -17.00 -1.65 15.90
C LEU A 222 -17.92 -2.75 16.46
N LYS A 223 -19.23 -2.49 16.54
CA LYS A 223 -20.22 -3.50 16.95
C LYS A 223 -20.51 -4.44 15.79
N LYS A 224 -20.52 -5.76 16.06
CA LYS A 224 -20.95 -6.76 15.07
C LYS A 224 -22.44 -7.06 15.23
N GLY A 225 -23.20 -6.80 14.16
CA GLY A 225 -24.61 -7.11 14.02
C GLY A 225 -24.86 -8.35 13.17
N LYS A 226 -26.14 -8.71 13.00
CA LYS A 226 -26.54 -9.81 12.11
C LYS A 226 -26.49 -9.37 10.65
N GLY A 227 -26.10 -10.29 9.77
CA GLY A 227 -26.18 -10.11 8.31
C GLY A 227 -25.20 -9.09 7.72
N GLY A 228 -24.20 -8.63 8.48
CA GLY A 228 -23.05 -7.91 7.94
C GLY A 228 -22.27 -8.78 6.95
N GLN A 229 -21.73 -8.15 5.92
CA GLN A 229 -20.99 -8.80 4.83
C GLN A 229 -19.53 -8.37 4.84
N THR A 230 -18.64 -9.29 4.47
CA THR A 230 -17.24 -9.00 4.15
C THR A 230 -17.08 -9.13 2.65
N ARG A 231 -16.48 -8.12 2.02
CA ARG A 231 -16.22 -8.08 0.58
C ARG A 231 -14.72 -7.93 0.32
N LEU A 232 -14.24 -8.57 -0.76
CA LEU A 232 -12.89 -8.37 -1.25
C LEU A 232 -12.90 -7.13 -2.14
N VAL A 233 -12.42 -6.00 -1.60
CA VAL A 233 -12.28 -4.73 -2.33
C VAL A 233 -10.81 -4.29 -2.22
N PRO A 234 -10.15 -3.89 -3.31
CA PRO A 234 -8.86 -3.21 -3.23
C PRO A 234 -9.02 -1.94 -2.40
N THR A 235 -8.28 -1.80 -1.30
CA THR A 235 -8.46 -0.74 -0.30
C THR A 235 -8.52 0.65 -0.94
N SER A 236 -9.71 1.25 -1.02
CA SER A 236 -9.95 2.50 -1.76
C SER A 236 -11.00 3.38 -1.08
N SER A 237 -10.52 4.26 -0.19
CA SER A 237 -11.27 5.41 0.33
C SER A 237 -10.32 6.51 0.83
N ARG A 238 -9.17 6.12 1.39
CA ARG A 238 -8.02 7.00 1.64
C ARG A 238 -6.94 6.77 0.58
N GLY A 239 -6.61 7.83 -0.17
CA GLY A 239 -5.68 7.77 -1.30
C GLY A 239 -6.31 7.44 -2.66
N TYR A 240 -7.64 7.50 -2.81
CA TYR A 240 -8.26 7.33 -4.14
C TYR A 240 -7.89 8.49 -5.07
N TRP A 241 -7.28 8.16 -6.20
CA TRP A 241 -6.93 9.12 -7.24
C TRP A 241 -8.11 9.28 -8.21
N ARG A 242 -8.89 10.37 -8.05
CA ARG A 242 -9.98 10.68 -8.99
C ARG A 242 -9.40 10.92 -10.38
N ARG A 243 -9.95 10.25 -11.40
CA ARG A 243 -9.49 10.34 -12.80
C ARG A 243 -10.36 11.32 -13.58
N TRP A 244 -9.75 12.40 -14.05
CA TRP A 244 -10.38 13.43 -14.85
C TRP A 244 -9.76 13.44 -16.24
N THR A 245 -10.53 13.08 -17.27
CA THR A 245 -10.07 13.23 -18.65
C THR A 245 -10.34 14.66 -19.10
N VAL A 246 -9.30 15.37 -19.54
CA VAL A 246 -9.40 16.70 -20.14
C VAL A 246 -8.97 16.58 -21.59
N SER A 247 -9.82 17.02 -22.51
CA SER A 247 -9.54 16.96 -23.95
C SER A 247 -9.95 18.26 -24.67
N ALA A 248 -9.24 18.56 -25.75
CA ALA A 248 -9.50 19.69 -26.61
C ALA A 248 -10.64 19.38 -27.58
N ILE A 249 -11.73 20.13 -27.52
CA ILE A 249 -12.73 20.08 -28.60
C ILE A 249 -12.20 20.94 -29.75
N GLN A 250 -11.50 20.31 -30.68
CA GLN A 250 -11.15 20.96 -31.93
C GLN A 250 -12.42 21.21 -32.74
N ALA A 251 -12.68 22.48 -33.08
CA ALA A 251 -13.55 22.78 -34.21
C ALA A 251 -12.92 22.21 -35.48
N ALA A 252 -13.73 21.84 -36.48
CA ALA A 252 -13.24 21.31 -37.75
C ALA A 252 -12.09 22.18 -38.29
N PRO A 253 -10.98 21.59 -38.76
CA PRO A 253 -9.79 22.35 -39.11
C PRO A 253 -10.16 23.42 -40.14
N PRO A 254 -9.65 24.66 -40.00
CA PRO A 254 -9.89 25.68 -41.00
C PRO A 254 -9.42 25.16 -42.37
N PRO A 255 -10.14 25.44 -43.47
CA PRO A 255 -9.75 24.96 -44.79
C PRO A 255 -8.31 25.38 -45.06
N ALA A 256 -7.49 24.44 -45.54
CA ALA A 256 -6.06 24.61 -45.70
C ALA A 256 -5.75 25.96 -46.37
N SER A 257 -4.87 26.75 -45.75
CA SER A 257 -4.45 28.03 -46.30
C SER A 257 -3.87 27.79 -47.69
N LEU A 258 -4.49 28.43 -48.69
CA LEU A 258 -4.09 28.34 -50.10
C LEU A 258 -2.68 28.91 -50.29
N SER A 259 -1.67 28.09 -50.05
CA SER A 259 -0.29 28.37 -50.45
C SER A 259 -0.10 27.95 -51.90
N LEU A 260 0.66 28.74 -52.65
CA LEU A 260 0.95 28.41 -54.05
C LEU A 260 1.77 27.10 -54.14
N PRO A 261 1.35 26.12 -54.97
CA PRO A 261 2.13 24.92 -55.26
C PRO A 261 3.59 25.24 -55.66
N PRO A 262 4.57 24.35 -55.39
CA PRO A 262 5.98 24.62 -55.64
C PRO A 262 6.28 25.12 -57.06
N VAL A 263 5.68 24.50 -58.07
CA VAL A 263 5.81 24.88 -59.49
C VAL A 263 5.34 26.31 -59.77
N LEU A 264 4.32 26.78 -59.05
CA LEU A 264 3.83 28.16 -59.14
C LEU A 264 4.69 29.12 -58.31
N LYS A 265 5.23 28.72 -57.15
CA LYS A 265 6.23 29.52 -56.41
C LYS A 265 7.49 29.76 -57.24
N ASP A 266 8.00 28.75 -57.93
CA ASP A 266 9.20 28.90 -58.76
C ASP A 266 8.91 29.70 -60.03
N ARG A 267 7.77 29.50 -60.71
CA ARG A 267 7.35 30.40 -61.81
C ARG A 267 7.21 31.85 -61.36
N LEU A 268 6.65 32.10 -60.18
CA LEU A 268 6.56 33.45 -59.62
C LEU A 268 7.98 34.00 -59.43
N ARG A 269 8.89 33.22 -58.82
CA ARG A 269 10.28 33.60 -58.59
C ARG A 269 11.05 33.89 -59.89
N THR A 270 10.76 33.19 -60.99
CA THR A 270 11.32 33.50 -62.32
C THR A 270 10.72 34.79 -62.91
N MET A 271 9.40 34.98 -62.86
CA MET A 271 8.76 36.22 -63.35
C MET A 271 9.26 37.47 -62.60
N LEU A 272 9.42 37.36 -61.27
CA LEU A 272 10.00 38.40 -60.42
C LEU A 272 11.50 38.66 -60.71
N GLN A 273 12.20 37.80 -61.45
CA GLN A 273 13.59 38.01 -61.87
C GLN A 273 13.71 38.63 -63.27
N GLU A 274 12.67 38.54 -64.10
CA GLU A 274 12.68 39.02 -65.49
C GLU A 274 11.93 40.34 -65.71
N ASP A 275 11.00 40.72 -64.81
CA ASP A 275 10.26 41.97 -64.91
C ASP A 275 11.13 43.20 -64.56
N LYS A 276 11.15 44.20 -65.45
CA LYS A 276 11.86 45.47 -65.26
C LYS A 276 10.94 46.61 -64.79
N SER A 277 9.64 46.38 -64.70
CA SER A 277 8.65 47.33 -64.17
C SER A 277 8.38 47.08 -62.69
N ASN A 278 9.24 47.61 -61.83
CA ASN A 278 9.05 47.59 -60.37
C ASN A 278 7.83 48.45 -59.96
N ASP A 279 6.61 47.89 -60.05
CA ASP A 279 5.45 48.42 -59.33
C ASP A 279 5.48 47.93 -57.87
N PRO A 280 5.71 48.83 -56.89
CA PRO A 280 5.86 48.42 -55.49
C PRO A 280 4.59 47.81 -54.88
N GLN A 281 3.40 48.16 -55.38
CA GLN A 281 2.14 47.63 -54.85
C GLN A 281 1.93 46.17 -55.26
N VAL A 282 2.23 45.84 -56.52
CA VAL A 282 2.23 44.46 -57.01
C VAL A 282 3.27 43.63 -56.26
N TRP A 283 4.45 44.21 -56.00
CA TRP A 283 5.50 43.54 -55.23
C TRP A 283 5.06 43.23 -53.79
N SER A 284 4.48 44.20 -53.09
CA SER A 284 3.98 43.98 -51.73
C SER A 284 2.85 42.96 -51.68
N ALA A 285 1.94 42.98 -52.66
CA ALA A 285 0.82 42.03 -52.72
C ALA A 285 1.29 40.59 -53.00
N LEU A 286 2.30 40.41 -53.85
CA LEU A 286 2.87 39.09 -54.13
C LEU A 286 3.73 38.56 -52.96
N LEU A 287 4.44 39.44 -52.24
CA LEU A 287 5.13 39.08 -51.00
C LEU A 287 4.13 38.68 -49.90
N ASP A 288 3.05 39.45 -49.70
CA ASP A 288 1.97 39.12 -48.75
C ASP A 288 1.25 37.80 -49.11
N LEU A 289 1.20 37.41 -50.39
CA LEU A 289 0.60 36.17 -50.83
C LEU A 289 1.56 34.97 -50.72
N ALA A 290 2.85 35.17 -51.00
CA ALA A 290 3.86 34.11 -51.00
C ALA A 290 4.45 33.82 -49.60
N PHE A 291 4.51 34.83 -48.74
CA PHE A 291 5.11 34.78 -47.40
C PHE A 291 4.10 35.10 -46.29
N ARG A 292 2.82 34.75 -46.50
CA ARG A 292 1.80 34.71 -45.44
C ARG A 292 2.03 33.53 -44.50
N ASP A 293 3.20 33.53 -43.88
CA ASP A 293 3.58 32.61 -42.82
C ASP A 293 2.85 33.01 -41.54
N ARG A 294 1.55 32.70 -41.49
CA ARG A 294 0.94 32.38 -40.20
C ARG A 294 1.53 31.04 -39.79
N GLY A 295 2.72 31.10 -39.21
CA GLY A 295 3.30 29.97 -38.51
C GLY A 295 2.23 29.36 -37.62
N SER A 296 2.18 28.02 -37.59
CA SER A 296 1.14 27.25 -36.88
C SER A 296 1.31 27.35 -35.37
N ALA A 297 1.18 28.57 -34.84
CA ALA A 297 1.19 28.85 -33.43
C ALA A 297 0.03 28.07 -32.81
N PHE A 298 0.38 27.15 -31.91
CA PHE A 298 -0.56 26.42 -31.09
C PHE A 298 -1.59 27.41 -30.50
N ARG A 299 -2.81 27.37 -31.03
CA ARG A 299 -3.94 28.08 -30.45
C ARG A 299 -4.56 27.15 -29.43
N PRO A 300 -4.67 27.54 -28.15
CA PRO A 300 -5.49 26.82 -27.20
C PRO A 300 -6.88 26.56 -27.82
N PRO A 301 -7.49 25.39 -27.64
CA PRO A 301 -8.85 25.14 -28.12
C PRO A 301 -9.82 26.15 -27.50
N HIS A 302 -10.76 26.64 -28.31
CA HIS A 302 -11.85 27.51 -27.81
C HIS A 302 -12.71 26.82 -26.74
N LYS A 303 -12.74 25.47 -26.72
CA LYS A 303 -13.50 24.68 -25.76
C LYS A 303 -12.68 23.51 -25.22
N LEU A 304 -12.63 23.38 -23.91
CA LEU A 304 -12.08 22.22 -23.19
C LEU A 304 -13.22 21.34 -22.71
N ARG A 305 -13.12 20.03 -22.96
CA ARG A 305 -14.03 19.02 -22.45
C ARG A 305 -13.41 18.39 -21.21
N PHE A 306 -14.11 18.49 -20.10
CA PHE A 306 -13.82 17.74 -18.88
C PHE A 306 -14.77 16.55 -18.82
N LEU A 307 -14.22 15.36 -18.59
CA LEU A 307 -14.92 14.11 -18.40
C LEU A 307 -14.51 13.55 -17.04
N ALA A 308 -15.39 13.68 -16.05
CA ALA A 308 -15.19 13.07 -14.74
C ALA A 308 -15.74 11.64 -14.77
N LEU A 309 -14.84 10.66 -14.64
CA LEU A 309 -15.23 9.27 -14.41
C LEU A 309 -15.54 9.11 -12.91
N SER A 310 -16.79 8.80 -12.61
CA SER A 310 -17.26 8.41 -11.28
C SER A 310 -17.59 6.92 -11.28
N ASP A 311 -17.72 6.31 -10.11
CA ASP A 311 -18.11 4.90 -9.94
C ASP A 311 -19.61 4.65 -10.29
N ARG A 312 -20.15 5.34 -11.29
CA ARG A 312 -21.52 5.24 -11.83
C ARG A 312 -21.48 4.75 -13.27
N ALA A 313 -22.61 4.20 -13.74
CA ALA A 313 -22.84 3.90 -15.15
C ALA A 313 -22.98 5.15 -16.06
N ARG A 314 -22.54 6.34 -15.62
CA ARG A 314 -22.51 7.58 -16.39
C ARG A 314 -21.23 8.35 -16.10
N ALA A 315 -20.61 8.87 -17.15
CA ALA A 315 -19.50 9.81 -17.06
C ALA A 315 -20.03 11.23 -17.24
N GLU A 316 -19.62 12.16 -16.39
CA GLU A 316 -20.08 13.55 -16.46
C GLU A 316 -19.24 14.34 -17.44
N VAL A 317 -19.88 15.08 -18.35
CA VAL A 317 -19.21 15.87 -19.38
C VAL A 317 -19.54 17.34 -19.20
N THR A 318 -18.53 18.13 -18.86
CA THR A 318 -18.61 19.59 -18.76
C THR A 318 -17.73 20.22 -19.85
N VAL A 319 -18.24 21.25 -20.52
CA VAL A 319 -17.50 21.96 -21.57
C VAL A 319 -17.23 23.38 -21.11
N GLN A 320 -15.95 23.70 -20.89
CA GLN A 320 -15.51 25.05 -20.59
C GLN A 320 -15.16 25.79 -21.88
N GLU A 321 -15.82 26.91 -22.14
CA GLU A 321 -15.41 27.83 -23.21
C GLU A 321 -14.41 28.85 -22.67
N SER A 322 -13.38 29.17 -23.46
CA SER A 322 -12.35 30.15 -23.09
C SER A 322 -11.90 30.97 -24.29
N GLN A 323 -11.17 32.06 -24.06
CA GLN A 323 -10.54 32.86 -25.11
C GLN A 323 -9.10 32.37 -25.36
N PRO A 324 -8.81 31.69 -26.48
CA PRO A 324 -7.50 31.08 -26.72
C PRO A 324 -6.33 32.05 -26.62
N GLU A 325 -6.48 33.24 -27.21
CA GLU A 325 -5.45 34.26 -27.26
C GLU A 325 -5.11 34.82 -25.87
N LEU A 326 -6.09 34.86 -24.96
CA LEU A 326 -5.89 35.25 -23.56
C LEU A 326 -5.21 34.12 -22.77
N ILE A 327 -5.69 32.88 -22.91
CA ILE A 327 -5.11 31.71 -22.24
C ILE A 327 -3.66 31.50 -22.67
N ALA A 328 -3.35 31.63 -23.96
CA ALA A 328 -1.98 31.53 -24.48
C ALA A 328 -1.04 32.55 -23.82
N GLN A 329 -1.47 33.82 -23.72
CA GLN A 329 -0.68 34.87 -23.07
C GLN A 329 -0.50 34.65 -21.56
N LEU A 330 -1.52 34.15 -20.87
CA LEU A 330 -1.43 33.83 -19.44
C LEU A 330 -0.49 32.65 -19.18
N ILE A 331 -0.59 31.58 -19.98
CA ILE A 331 0.33 30.43 -19.91
C ILE A 331 1.76 30.91 -20.18
N GLN A 332 1.99 31.63 -21.28
CA GLN A 332 3.31 32.17 -21.65
C GLN A 332 3.92 32.99 -20.49
N ARG A 333 3.19 33.96 -19.94
CA ARG A 333 3.64 34.77 -18.80
C ARG A 333 3.91 33.97 -17.52
N SER A 334 3.29 32.80 -17.35
CA SER A 334 3.48 31.95 -16.16
C SER A 334 4.69 31.00 -16.26
N ILE A 335 5.20 30.74 -17.47
CA ILE A 335 6.28 29.77 -17.74
C ILE A 335 7.55 30.38 -18.36
N GLU A 336 7.55 31.65 -18.76
CA GLU A 336 8.75 32.32 -19.30
C GLU A 336 9.79 32.69 -18.23
N ASP A 337 9.34 32.91 -17.00
CA ASP A 337 10.14 33.37 -15.86
C ASP A 337 10.19 32.29 -14.77
N ARG A 338 11.19 32.36 -13.88
CA ARG A 338 11.35 31.49 -12.70
C ARG A 338 10.51 31.97 -11.50
N ALA A 339 9.99 33.20 -11.56
CA ALA A 339 9.22 33.84 -10.49
C ALA A 339 7.73 33.41 -10.53
N PHE A 340 7.16 33.07 -9.37
CA PHE A 340 5.75 32.75 -9.25
C PHE A 340 4.87 34.02 -9.30
N ARG A 341 3.76 33.93 -10.02
CA ARG A 341 2.79 35.03 -10.18
C ARG A 341 1.38 34.55 -9.82
N GLN A 342 1.02 34.75 -8.55
CA GLN A 342 -0.25 34.28 -7.96
C GLN A 342 -1.48 34.82 -8.70
N ASP A 343 -1.43 36.06 -9.21
CA ASP A 343 -2.52 36.69 -9.98
C ASP A 343 -2.80 35.95 -11.30
N THR A 344 -1.73 35.57 -12.01
CA THR A 344 -1.76 34.87 -13.29
C THR A 344 -2.20 33.42 -13.08
N ALA A 345 -1.66 32.75 -12.05
CA ALA A 345 -2.07 31.42 -11.61
C ALA A 345 -3.56 31.36 -11.26
N LYS A 346 -4.08 32.34 -10.52
CA LYS A 346 -5.49 32.42 -10.13
C LYS A 346 -6.38 32.69 -11.34
N THR A 347 -5.96 33.58 -12.22
CA THR A 347 -6.69 33.86 -13.47
C THR A 347 -6.78 32.62 -14.37
N LEU A 348 -5.72 31.82 -14.46
CA LEU A 348 -5.73 30.53 -15.18
C LEU A 348 -6.72 29.54 -14.55
N PHE A 349 -6.70 29.37 -13.22
CA PHE A 349 -7.68 28.53 -12.51
C PHE A 349 -9.12 28.97 -12.78
N GLU A 350 -9.40 30.28 -12.65
CA GLU A 350 -10.74 30.82 -12.81
C GLU A 350 -11.32 30.65 -14.22
N LEU A 351 -10.48 30.74 -15.26
CA LEU A 351 -10.89 30.65 -16.67
C LEU A 351 -10.90 29.23 -17.24
N LEU A 352 -10.10 28.30 -16.70
CA LEU A 352 -9.92 26.97 -17.28
C LEU A 352 -10.72 25.88 -16.57
N ILE A 353 -10.97 26.01 -15.27
CA ILE A 353 -11.74 25.02 -14.50
C ILE A 353 -13.23 25.40 -14.52
N PRO A 354 -14.15 24.50 -14.92
CA PRO A 354 -15.59 24.72 -14.79
C PRO A 354 -16.01 24.96 -13.34
N LEU A 355 -17.03 25.80 -13.12
CA LEU A 355 -17.51 26.16 -11.78
C LEU A 355 -17.81 24.92 -10.92
N ASP A 356 -18.56 23.96 -11.47
CA ASP A 356 -18.96 22.71 -10.77
C ASP A 356 -17.75 21.85 -10.35
N LEU A 357 -16.61 21.98 -11.05
CA LEU A 357 -15.38 21.25 -10.75
C LEU A 357 -14.49 21.97 -9.73
N LYS A 358 -14.63 23.30 -9.56
CA LYS A 358 -13.88 24.06 -8.53
C LYS A 358 -14.24 23.57 -7.13
N ASP A 359 -15.53 23.40 -6.84
CA ASP A 359 -16.01 22.87 -5.55
C ASP A 359 -15.52 21.42 -5.29
N SER A 360 -15.39 20.61 -6.35
CA SER A 360 -14.79 19.29 -6.23
C SER A 360 -13.29 19.37 -5.89
N LEU A 361 -12.52 20.27 -6.50
CA LEU A 361 -11.07 20.41 -6.24
C LEU A 361 -10.79 20.86 -4.81
N LEU A 362 -11.59 21.76 -4.24
CA LEU A 362 -11.47 22.21 -2.85
C LEU A 362 -11.54 21.06 -1.83
N SER A 363 -12.20 19.95 -2.19
CA SER A 363 -12.37 18.76 -1.35
C SER A 363 -11.55 17.55 -1.81
N GLN A 364 -10.70 17.66 -2.84
CA GLN A 364 -9.85 16.56 -3.29
C GLN A 364 -8.45 16.59 -2.65
N ASP A 365 -8.02 15.42 -2.16
CA ASP A 365 -6.65 15.17 -1.73
C ASP A 365 -5.71 14.80 -2.89
N ASN A 366 -6.23 14.13 -3.94
CA ASN A 366 -5.44 13.60 -5.08
C ASN A 366 -6.26 13.56 -6.39
N VAL A 367 -5.61 13.80 -7.53
CA VAL A 367 -6.19 13.72 -8.89
C VAL A 367 -5.18 13.15 -9.91
N VAL A 368 -5.69 12.30 -10.81
CA VAL A 368 -5.01 11.93 -12.06
C VAL A 368 -5.70 12.67 -13.20
N LEU A 369 -4.96 13.53 -13.89
CA LEU A 369 -5.38 14.20 -15.11
C LEU A 369 -5.03 13.31 -16.30
N ILE A 370 -6.03 12.75 -16.98
CA ILE A 370 -5.86 12.04 -18.25
C ILE A 370 -5.95 13.11 -19.35
N LEU A 371 -4.85 13.36 -20.04
CA LEU A 371 -4.70 14.50 -20.95
C LEU A 371 -4.49 14.01 -22.38
N ASP A 372 -5.11 14.69 -23.34
CA ASP A 372 -4.77 14.52 -24.76
C ASP A 372 -3.50 15.31 -25.13
N ASP A 373 -3.02 15.12 -26.37
CA ASP A 373 -1.84 15.81 -26.93
C ASP A 373 -1.91 17.35 -26.82
N VAL A 374 -3.10 17.94 -26.76
CA VAL A 374 -3.29 19.40 -26.72
C VAL A 374 -3.25 19.89 -25.27
N THR A 375 -4.00 19.24 -24.39
CA THR A 375 -4.19 19.60 -22.98
C THR A 375 -3.00 19.23 -22.10
N ALA A 376 -2.15 18.29 -22.53
CA ALA A 376 -0.83 18.03 -21.91
C ALA A 376 0.08 19.28 -21.87
N HIS A 377 -0.13 20.26 -22.75
CA HIS A 377 0.66 21.49 -22.74
C HIS A 377 0.31 22.48 -21.63
N TYR A 378 -0.83 22.33 -20.96
CA TYR A 378 -1.29 23.30 -19.96
C TYR A 378 -0.52 23.15 -18.63
N PRO A 379 -0.20 24.25 -17.93
CA PRO A 379 0.48 24.21 -16.64
C PRO A 379 -0.55 24.00 -15.50
N TRP A 380 -1.21 22.84 -15.48
CA TRP A 380 -2.23 22.48 -14.48
C TRP A 380 -1.71 22.64 -13.03
N GLU A 381 -0.45 22.34 -12.82
CA GLU A 381 0.25 22.41 -11.54
C GLU A 381 0.39 23.85 -11.01
N LEU A 382 0.47 24.87 -11.87
CA LEU A 382 0.62 26.27 -11.46
C LEU A 382 -0.67 26.91 -10.96
N MET A 383 -1.83 26.27 -11.17
CA MET A 383 -3.13 26.84 -10.81
C MET A 383 -3.26 26.97 -9.29
N ILE A 384 -3.99 28.01 -8.85
CA ILE A 384 -4.23 28.30 -7.44
C ILE A 384 -5.71 28.63 -7.22
N ASP A 385 -6.33 27.98 -6.24
CA ASP A 385 -7.73 28.18 -5.84
C ASP A 385 -7.85 29.00 -4.54
N THR A 386 -6.92 28.77 -3.62
CA THR A 386 -6.85 29.31 -2.26
C THR A 386 -5.57 30.14 -2.09
N ASP A 387 -4.91 30.10 -0.93
CA ASP A 387 -3.61 30.72 -0.70
C ASP A 387 -2.43 29.77 -1.02
N GLU A 388 -2.71 28.48 -1.30
CA GLU A 388 -1.72 27.46 -1.66
C GLU A 388 -1.95 26.90 -3.07
N PRO A 389 -0.89 26.67 -3.89
CA PRO A 389 -1.02 26.05 -5.21
C PRO A 389 -1.63 24.65 -5.18
N LEU A 390 -2.39 24.28 -6.22
CA LEU A 390 -3.09 22.99 -6.28
C LEU A 390 -2.13 21.81 -6.09
N CYS A 391 -0.99 21.79 -6.79
CA CYS A 391 -0.07 20.65 -6.75
C CYS A 391 0.76 20.52 -5.45
N VAL A 392 0.65 21.50 -4.55
CA VAL A 392 1.15 21.47 -3.17
C VAL A 392 0.07 20.92 -2.24
N ARG A 393 -1.15 21.46 -2.34
CA ARG A 393 -2.31 21.07 -1.52
C ARG A 393 -2.74 19.62 -1.78
N MET A 394 -2.76 19.19 -3.03
CA MET A 394 -3.22 17.87 -3.48
C MET A 394 -2.20 17.14 -4.35
N GLY A 395 -2.22 15.79 -4.31
CA GLY A 395 -1.42 14.98 -5.22
C GLY A 395 -1.93 15.14 -6.65
N MET A 396 -1.06 15.55 -7.58
CA MET A 396 -1.42 15.75 -8.99
C MET A 396 -0.49 14.96 -9.89
N ILE A 397 -1.04 13.99 -10.62
CA ILE A 397 -0.33 13.18 -11.63
C ILE A 397 -1.03 13.29 -12.98
N ARG A 398 -0.27 13.13 -14.05
CA ARG A 398 -0.76 13.10 -15.43
C ARG A 398 -0.77 11.65 -15.96
N GLN A 399 -1.68 11.37 -16.87
CA GLN A 399 -1.67 10.23 -17.78
C GLN A 399 -2.01 10.75 -19.17
N LEU A 400 -1.59 10.06 -20.23
CA LEU A 400 -1.87 10.47 -21.60
C LEU A 400 -2.92 9.58 -22.24
N GLU A 401 -3.92 10.19 -22.87
CA GLU A 401 -4.84 9.50 -23.77
C GLU A 401 -4.12 9.24 -25.10
N THR A 402 -3.80 7.97 -25.40
CA THR A 402 -3.14 7.59 -26.64
C THR A 402 -3.78 6.35 -27.26
N ALA A 403 -4.04 6.39 -28.57
CA ALA A 403 -4.58 5.26 -29.33
C ALA A 403 -3.48 4.27 -29.74
N ASP A 404 -2.25 4.76 -29.92
CA ASP A 404 -1.08 3.98 -30.32
C ASP A 404 -0.20 3.71 -29.09
N TYR A 405 -0.04 2.44 -28.73
CA TYR A 405 0.81 1.98 -27.63
C TYR A 405 1.51 0.67 -27.99
N ASP A 406 2.70 0.42 -27.41
CA ASP A 406 3.43 -0.82 -27.66
C ASP A 406 2.87 -1.99 -26.82
N VAL A 407 2.54 -3.12 -27.46
CA VAL A 407 1.85 -4.25 -26.81
C VAL A 407 2.83 -5.19 -26.10
N ARG A 408 4.15 -4.98 -26.24
CA ARG A 408 5.21 -5.85 -25.70
C ARG A 408 6.20 -5.12 -24.80
N VAL A 409 5.70 -4.46 -23.75
CA VAL A 409 6.56 -3.91 -22.69
C VAL A 409 7.12 -5.04 -21.82
N ARG A 410 8.43 -5.03 -21.61
CA ARG A 410 9.13 -5.85 -20.60
C ARG A 410 9.68 -4.94 -19.52
N ASP A 411 9.16 -5.10 -18.31
CA ASP A 411 9.67 -4.38 -17.14
C ASP A 411 11.10 -4.82 -16.81
N SER A 412 11.98 -3.86 -16.53
CA SER A 412 13.36 -4.14 -16.12
C SER A 412 13.44 -4.59 -14.67
N THR A 413 13.84 -5.84 -14.45
CA THR A 413 14.22 -6.35 -13.11
C THR A 413 15.67 -6.03 -12.75
N SER A 414 16.35 -5.11 -13.45
CA SER A 414 17.75 -4.77 -13.15
C SER A 414 17.84 -3.85 -11.93
N ASN A 415 18.95 -3.92 -11.19
CA ASN A 415 19.24 -2.96 -10.12
C ASN A 415 20.11 -1.79 -10.62
N ASN A 416 20.18 -1.60 -11.94
CA ASN A 416 21.07 -0.61 -12.56
C ASN A 416 20.37 0.75 -12.65
N VAL A 417 21.10 1.80 -12.33
CA VAL A 417 20.64 3.20 -12.44
C VAL A 417 21.62 3.98 -13.31
N TYR A 418 21.12 4.83 -14.20
CA TYR A 418 21.93 5.75 -15.00
C TYR A 418 21.67 7.19 -14.57
N VAL A 419 22.73 7.93 -14.21
CA VAL A 419 22.64 9.33 -13.75
C VAL A 419 23.63 10.20 -14.53
N VAL A 420 23.11 11.21 -15.23
CA VAL A 420 23.89 12.19 -16.01
C VAL A 420 23.54 13.61 -15.55
N GLY A 421 24.56 14.42 -15.27
CA GLY A 421 24.42 15.84 -14.95
C GLY A 421 25.44 16.69 -15.68
N ASP A 422 25.00 17.82 -16.23
CA ASP A 422 25.82 18.81 -16.94
C ASP A 422 26.74 18.20 -18.03
N PRO A 423 26.19 17.45 -19.01
CA PRO A 423 26.97 16.91 -20.13
C PRO A 423 27.69 18.03 -20.90
N LEU A 424 28.75 17.68 -21.64
CA LEU A 424 29.39 18.62 -22.55
C LEU A 424 28.39 19.09 -23.61
N THR A 425 28.43 20.38 -23.93
CA THR A 425 27.53 21.05 -24.87
C THR A 425 28.31 21.97 -25.81
N PRO A 426 27.74 22.39 -26.95
CA PRO A 426 28.38 23.35 -27.84
C PRO A 426 28.60 24.71 -27.15
N SER A 427 29.54 25.50 -27.66
CA SER A 427 30.07 26.70 -27.00
C SER A 427 29.08 27.85 -26.75
N ASN A 428 27.87 27.79 -27.33
CA ASN A 428 26.79 28.73 -27.07
C ASN A 428 25.95 28.40 -25.81
N TYR A 429 26.22 27.27 -25.14
CA TYR A 429 25.57 26.87 -23.90
C TYR A 429 26.52 27.05 -22.70
N ARG A 430 26.01 27.65 -21.61
CA ARG A 430 26.75 27.83 -20.35
C ARG A 430 26.83 26.52 -19.55
N GLU A 431 27.80 26.38 -18.66
CA GLU A 431 27.85 25.25 -17.71
C GLU A 431 26.71 25.32 -16.68
N LEU A 432 26.21 24.16 -16.24
CA LEU A 432 25.10 24.04 -15.28
C LEU A 432 25.57 23.36 -13.99
N LEU A 433 26.22 24.14 -13.11
CA LEU A 433 26.71 23.63 -11.82
C LEU A 433 25.59 23.01 -10.96
N GLY A 434 24.36 23.56 -11.00
CA GLY A 434 23.21 22.98 -10.31
C GLY A 434 22.85 21.58 -10.81
N ALA A 435 22.79 21.37 -12.13
CA ALA A 435 22.50 20.06 -12.74
C ALA A 435 23.59 19.02 -12.41
N LYS A 436 24.85 19.46 -12.25
CA LYS A 436 25.93 18.60 -11.76
C LYS A 436 25.72 18.21 -10.29
N MET A 437 25.40 19.16 -9.42
CA MET A 437 25.14 18.90 -7.99
C MET A 437 23.92 17.98 -7.78
N GLU A 438 22.88 18.15 -8.59
CA GLU A 438 21.71 17.27 -8.63
C GLU A 438 22.10 15.83 -8.95
N ALA A 439 22.85 15.62 -10.04
CA ALA A 439 23.32 14.29 -10.40
C ALA A 439 24.24 13.66 -9.33
N GLU A 440 25.11 14.43 -8.68
CA GLU A 440 25.96 13.94 -7.58
C GLU A 440 25.13 13.51 -6.37
N ILE A 441 24.12 14.29 -5.97
CA ILE A 441 23.23 13.96 -4.84
C ILE A 441 22.32 12.77 -5.18
N VAL A 442 21.66 12.76 -6.34
CA VAL A 442 20.79 11.66 -6.78
C VAL A 442 21.59 10.35 -6.90
N ALA A 443 22.80 10.39 -7.46
CA ALA A 443 23.68 9.22 -7.49
C ALA A 443 24.04 8.73 -6.09
N SER A 444 24.32 9.63 -5.14
CA SER A 444 24.66 9.26 -3.77
C SER A 444 23.50 8.60 -3.01
N LEU A 445 22.26 9.07 -3.22
CA LEU A 445 21.05 8.49 -2.63
C LEU A 445 20.80 7.08 -3.18
N LEU A 446 20.82 6.93 -4.51
CA LEU A 446 20.52 5.68 -5.20
C LEU A 446 21.60 4.61 -4.97
N ALA A 447 22.87 4.98 -4.77
CA ALA A 447 23.98 4.04 -4.54
C ALA A 447 23.84 3.18 -3.27
N SER A 448 22.93 3.54 -2.35
CA SER A 448 22.62 2.73 -1.16
C SER A 448 21.68 1.54 -1.45
N HIS A 449 21.00 1.55 -2.60
CA HIS A 449 20.01 0.53 -3.00
C HIS A 449 20.24 -0.06 -4.40
N TYR A 450 21.06 0.59 -5.24
CA TYR A 450 21.21 0.29 -6.66
C TYR A 450 22.66 0.38 -7.15
N GLU A 451 22.95 -0.28 -8.28
CA GLU A 451 24.19 -0.15 -9.02
C GLU A 451 24.15 1.11 -9.90
N VAL A 452 24.66 2.22 -9.35
CA VAL A 452 24.63 3.53 -10.01
C VAL A 452 25.80 3.72 -10.97
N THR A 453 25.47 4.00 -12.23
CA THR A 453 26.39 4.50 -13.25
C THR A 453 26.27 6.02 -13.34
N SER A 454 27.34 6.75 -13.02
CA SER A 454 27.40 8.21 -13.11
C SER A 454 28.80 8.72 -13.48
N PHE A 455 28.90 9.94 -13.98
CA PHE A 455 30.16 10.55 -14.41
C PHE A 455 30.72 11.53 -13.37
N ARG A 456 32.05 11.55 -13.18
CA ARG A 456 32.74 12.52 -12.29
C ARG A 456 33.17 13.81 -12.99
N GLN A 457 33.20 13.78 -14.32
CA GLN A 457 33.52 14.89 -15.21
C GLN A 457 32.38 15.02 -16.22
N ARG A 458 32.24 16.17 -16.88
CA ARG A 458 31.20 16.40 -17.90
C ARG A 458 31.40 15.41 -19.06
N PRO A 459 30.48 14.47 -19.32
CA PRO A 459 30.66 13.48 -20.40
C PRO A 459 30.41 14.09 -21.78
N GLY A 460 31.12 13.59 -22.79
CA GLY A 460 30.85 13.88 -24.21
C GLY A 460 29.63 13.13 -24.74
N ALA A 461 29.06 13.58 -25.87
CA ALA A 461 27.85 12.99 -26.46
C ALA A 461 27.96 11.47 -26.68
N ILE A 462 29.09 11.02 -27.21
CA ILE A 462 29.37 9.60 -27.47
C ILE A 462 29.51 8.80 -26.17
N GLU A 463 30.04 9.39 -25.10
CA GLU A 463 30.17 8.73 -23.79
C GLU A 463 28.80 8.54 -23.14
N VAL A 464 27.91 9.55 -23.25
CA VAL A 464 26.52 9.44 -22.80
C VAL A 464 25.80 8.33 -23.55
N LEU A 465 25.83 8.35 -24.89
CA LEU A 465 25.10 7.38 -25.71
C LEU A 465 25.64 5.96 -25.56
N ASN A 466 26.96 5.76 -25.57
CA ASN A 466 27.57 4.45 -25.37
C ASN A 466 27.17 3.85 -24.02
N GLN A 467 27.17 4.67 -22.96
CA GLN A 467 26.85 4.18 -21.62
C GLN A 467 25.34 3.90 -21.45
N LEU A 468 24.47 4.71 -22.06
CA LEU A 468 23.02 4.49 -22.06
C LEU A 468 22.65 3.11 -22.62
N VAL A 469 23.29 2.67 -23.71
CA VAL A 469 23.02 1.38 -24.37
C VAL A 469 23.88 0.22 -23.88
N ALA A 470 24.80 0.45 -22.93
CA ALA A 470 25.74 -0.58 -22.47
C ALA A 470 25.07 -1.70 -21.66
N GLN A 471 23.97 -1.40 -20.97
CA GLN A 471 23.27 -2.33 -20.08
C GLN A 471 21.82 -1.89 -19.83
N PRO A 472 20.90 -2.78 -19.43
CA PRO A 472 19.54 -2.39 -19.10
C PRO A 472 19.47 -1.63 -17.78
N TYR A 473 18.82 -0.46 -17.80
CA TYR A 473 18.62 0.42 -16.64
C TYR A 473 17.18 0.37 -16.14
N ARG A 474 17.00 0.45 -14.83
CA ARG A 474 15.70 0.51 -14.17
C ARG A 474 15.26 1.95 -13.90
N ILE A 475 16.21 2.83 -13.61
CA ILE A 475 16.00 4.28 -13.45
C ILE A 475 17.00 5.02 -14.36
N VAL A 476 16.52 6.01 -15.09
CA VAL A 476 17.36 6.96 -15.84
C VAL A 476 17.09 8.37 -15.32
N HIS A 477 18.12 9.08 -14.89
CA HIS A 477 18.06 10.47 -14.43
C HIS A 477 19.03 11.33 -15.26
N ILE A 478 18.53 12.38 -15.90
CA ILE A 478 19.32 13.27 -16.76
C ILE A 478 19.00 14.73 -16.44
N ALA A 479 20.03 15.49 -16.05
CA ALA A 479 19.96 16.93 -15.80
C ALA A 479 20.90 17.69 -16.74
N GLY A 480 20.38 18.71 -17.45
CA GLY A 480 21.14 19.39 -18.51
C GLY A 480 20.40 20.50 -19.24
N HIS A 481 20.86 20.86 -20.45
CA HIS A 481 20.15 21.80 -21.33
C HIS A 481 19.10 21.06 -22.15
N GLY A 482 17.96 21.70 -22.43
CA GLY A 482 16.88 21.15 -23.24
C GLY A 482 16.68 21.96 -24.52
N TYR A 483 16.36 21.28 -25.63
CA TYR A 483 16.11 21.92 -26.92
C TYR A 483 14.82 21.39 -27.57
N TYR A 484 14.10 22.30 -28.24
CA TYR A 484 12.85 22.02 -28.96
C TYR A 484 12.69 22.99 -30.14
N ASN A 485 12.25 22.48 -31.30
CA ASN A 485 11.91 23.29 -32.48
C ASN A 485 10.70 22.69 -33.20
N GLU A 486 9.67 23.51 -33.46
CA GLU A 486 8.45 23.07 -34.17
C GLU A 486 8.65 23.00 -35.69
N ALA A 487 9.59 23.76 -36.26
CA ALA A 487 9.78 23.84 -37.71
C ALA A 487 10.43 22.57 -38.32
N ASP A 488 11.12 21.77 -37.50
CA ASP A 488 11.84 20.56 -37.96
C ASP A 488 10.94 19.31 -38.02
N ILE A 489 9.70 19.39 -37.50
CA ILE A 489 8.75 18.25 -37.38
C ILE A 489 8.46 17.63 -38.77
N ASP A 490 8.20 18.46 -39.78
CA ASP A 490 7.79 18.01 -41.12
C ASP A 490 8.95 17.62 -42.05
N THR A 491 10.21 17.81 -41.65
CA THR A 491 11.36 17.69 -42.58
C THR A 491 12.50 16.76 -42.15
N ALA A 492 12.72 16.52 -40.84
CA ALA A 492 13.83 15.67 -40.40
C ALA A 492 13.59 14.89 -39.08
N GLY A 493 12.36 14.84 -38.59
CA GLY A 493 12.05 14.33 -37.25
C GLY A 493 12.35 15.37 -36.17
N ALA A 494 11.48 15.46 -35.16
CA ALA A 494 11.53 16.52 -34.16
C ALA A 494 12.82 16.43 -33.32
N LYS A 495 13.65 17.47 -33.36
CA LYS A 495 14.80 17.65 -32.45
C LYS A 495 14.30 18.12 -31.08
N ALA A 496 13.74 17.18 -30.32
CA ALA A 496 13.25 17.38 -28.96
C ALA A 496 14.08 16.50 -28.01
N GLY A 497 14.97 17.09 -27.22
CA GLY A 497 15.90 16.32 -26.39
C GLY A 497 16.83 17.15 -25.52
N VAL A 498 17.67 16.44 -24.76
CA VAL A 498 18.77 17.00 -23.96
C VAL A 498 19.93 17.32 -24.90
N VAL A 499 20.51 18.52 -24.80
CA VAL A 499 21.64 18.95 -25.63
C VAL A 499 22.91 18.22 -25.20
N LEU A 500 23.63 17.66 -26.17
CA LEU A 500 24.95 17.05 -26.00
C LEU A 500 26.00 17.77 -26.87
N SER A 501 27.26 17.36 -26.78
CA SER A 501 28.34 17.90 -27.60
C SER A 501 28.13 17.62 -29.09
N ASP A 502 28.92 18.29 -29.93
CA ASP A 502 29.01 17.99 -31.38
C ASP A 502 27.71 18.19 -32.18
N GLY A 503 26.73 18.90 -31.60
CA GLY A 503 25.41 19.14 -32.19
C GLY A 503 24.45 17.96 -32.08
N LEU A 504 24.76 16.98 -31.23
CA LEU A 504 23.92 15.83 -30.93
C LEU A 504 22.93 16.11 -29.79
N PHE A 505 21.89 15.29 -29.72
CA PHE A 505 20.86 15.36 -28.69
C PHE A 505 20.57 13.96 -28.14
N LEU A 506 20.21 13.87 -26.86
CA LEU A 506 19.58 12.68 -26.29
C LEU A 506 18.06 12.90 -26.29
N THR A 507 17.37 12.26 -27.22
CA THR A 507 15.92 12.38 -27.41
C THR A 507 15.18 11.22 -26.74
N ALA A 508 13.86 11.24 -26.81
CA ALA A 508 13.05 10.09 -26.40
C ALA A 508 13.36 8.83 -27.22
N ALA A 509 13.82 8.97 -28.48
CA ALA A 509 14.09 7.84 -29.37
C ALA A 509 15.24 6.95 -28.88
N GLU A 510 16.34 7.54 -28.38
CA GLU A 510 17.47 6.78 -27.85
C GLU A 510 17.12 6.03 -26.56
N ILE A 511 16.33 6.64 -25.68
CA ILE A 511 15.85 5.98 -24.45
C ILE A 511 14.82 4.88 -24.79
N ALA A 512 13.99 5.09 -25.82
CA ALA A 512 13.02 4.14 -26.31
C ALA A 512 13.61 2.91 -27.04
N MET A 513 14.92 2.90 -27.32
CA MET A 513 15.62 1.73 -27.88
C MET A 513 16.06 0.71 -26.81
N LEU A 514 15.88 1.00 -25.52
CA LEU A 514 16.28 0.10 -24.43
C LEU A 514 15.27 -1.06 -24.26
N ASP A 515 15.76 -2.31 -24.31
CA ASP A 515 15.02 -3.53 -23.96
C ASP A 515 15.80 -4.34 -22.89
N PRO A 516 15.26 -4.54 -21.67
CA PRO A 516 14.03 -3.95 -21.14
C PRO A 516 14.10 -2.41 -20.98
N ILE A 517 12.93 -1.77 -21.03
CA ILE A 517 12.81 -0.31 -20.91
C ILE A 517 12.87 0.13 -19.44
N PRO A 518 13.38 1.34 -19.11
CA PRO A 518 13.39 1.84 -17.74
C PRO A 518 11.99 2.00 -17.13
N GLU A 519 11.87 1.70 -15.83
CA GLU A 519 10.63 1.85 -15.08
C GLU A 519 10.35 3.33 -14.74
N LEU A 520 11.40 4.11 -14.48
CA LEU A 520 11.35 5.53 -14.12
C LEU A 520 12.36 6.33 -14.94
N VAL A 521 11.92 7.42 -15.59
CA VAL A 521 12.78 8.39 -16.27
C VAL A 521 12.56 9.78 -15.68
N PHE A 522 13.64 10.44 -15.26
CA PHE A 522 13.63 11.79 -14.67
C PHE A 522 14.47 12.73 -15.54
N LEU A 523 13.86 13.80 -16.05
CA LEU A 523 14.44 14.73 -17.03
C LEU A 523 14.36 16.17 -16.51
N ASN A 524 15.48 16.69 -16.02
CA ASN A 524 15.58 18.06 -15.54
C ASN A 524 16.34 18.93 -16.55
N CYS A 525 15.64 19.35 -17.61
CA CYS A 525 16.28 19.89 -18.82
C CYS A 525 15.61 21.18 -19.33
N CYS A 526 15.83 22.29 -18.61
CA CYS A 526 14.99 23.50 -18.73
C CYS A 526 15.73 24.77 -19.18
N TYR A 527 16.57 24.68 -20.22
CA TYR A 527 17.31 25.85 -20.70
C TYR A 527 17.49 25.90 -22.22
N LEU A 528 16.62 26.65 -22.90
CA LEU A 528 16.81 27.10 -24.29
C LEU A 528 17.68 28.37 -24.30
N GLY A 529 19.00 28.19 -24.33
CA GLY A 529 19.95 29.29 -24.47
C GLY A 529 19.86 29.97 -25.84
N GLN A 530 19.61 31.29 -25.83
CA GLN A 530 19.91 32.25 -26.91
C GLN A 530 19.16 32.18 -28.26
N MET A 531 18.11 31.37 -28.46
CA MET A 531 17.23 31.51 -29.63
C MET A 531 15.73 31.35 -29.32
N GLY A 532 15.10 32.42 -28.82
CA GLY A 532 13.68 32.80 -29.07
C GLY A 532 12.52 31.81 -28.85
N GLY A 533 12.76 30.60 -28.34
CA GLY A 533 11.75 29.53 -28.28
C GLY A 533 10.78 29.68 -27.10
N THR A 534 9.54 30.05 -27.39
CA THR A 534 8.45 30.28 -26.40
C THR A 534 7.67 29.00 -26.02
N ALA A 535 8.29 27.83 -26.14
CA ALA A 535 7.61 26.53 -26.22
C ALA A 535 8.06 25.49 -25.17
N TYR A 536 8.52 25.93 -23.99
CA TYR A 536 9.12 25.06 -22.97
C TYR A 536 8.24 23.86 -22.56
N ASN A 537 6.95 24.12 -22.32
CA ASN A 537 5.95 23.12 -21.95
C ASN A 537 5.72 22.04 -23.03
N LYS A 538 6.04 22.33 -24.30
CA LYS A 538 5.93 21.39 -25.43
C LYS A 538 7.06 20.37 -25.45
N LEU A 539 8.26 20.76 -24.99
CA LEU A 539 9.39 19.84 -24.88
C LEU A 539 9.09 18.71 -23.88
N ALA A 540 8.68 19.07 -22.67
CA ALA A 540 8.38 18.09 -21.62
C ALA A 540 7.21 17.18 -22.00
N ALA A 541 6.12 17.73 -22.56
CA ALA A 541 4.97 16.94 -23.02
C ALA A 541 5.36 15.97 -24.15
N SER A 542 6.09 16.43 -25.18
CA SER A 542 6.48 15.59 -26.32
C SER A 542 7.45 14.46 -25.95
N ILE A 543 8.49 14.73 -25.17
CA ILE A 543 9.42 13.67 -24.71
C ILE A 543 8.69 12.67 -23.79
N SER A 544 7.92 13.16 -22.82
CA SER A 544 7.17 12.28 -21.92
C SER A 544 6.23 11.36 -22.68
N ARG A 545 5.54 11.89 -23.71
CA ARG A 545 4.65 11.10 -24.56
C ARG A 545 5.34 9.94 -25.25
N GLU A 546 6.47 10.18 -25.93
CA GLU A 546 7.15 9.10 -26.66
C GLU A 546 7.72 8.03 -25.69
N LEU A 547 8.19 8.44 -24.50
CA LEU A 547 8.60 7.51 -23.44
C LEU A 547 7.45 6.66 -22.90
N ILE A 548 6.29 7.28 -22.64
CA ILE A 548 5.08 6.60 -22.14
C ILE A 548 4.53 5.63 -23.20
N ARG A 549 4.44 6.05 -24.48
CA ARG A 549 4.03 5.19 -25.60
C ARG A 549 4.88 3.93 -25.72
N LYS A 550 6.15 4.01 -25.30
CA LYS A 550 7.13 2.92 -25.33
C LYS A 550 7.15 2.07 -24.06
N GLY A 551 6.39 2.43 -23.03
CA GLY A 551 6.17 1.61 -21.83
C GLY A 551 6.88 2.08 -20.56
N VAL A 552 7.49 3.27 -20.54
CA VAL A 552 8.03 3.82 -19.29
C VAL A 552 6.87 4.07 -18.31
N ARG A 553 6.93 3.43 -17.13
CA ARG A 553 5.82 3.45 -16.15
C ARG A 553 5.69 4.78 -15.40
N ALA A 554 6.79 5.51 -15.22
CA ALA A 554 6.82 6.82 -14.61
C ALA A 554 7.81 7.76 -15.31
N VAL A 555 7.36 8.96 -15.68
CA VAL A 555 8.21 10.03 -16.25
C VAL A 555 8.03 11.30 -15.41
N VAL A 556 9.13 11.91 -14.99
CA VAL A 556 9.12 13.26 -14.41
C VAL A 556 9.93 14.17 -15.32
N ALA A 557 9.30 15.17 -15.91
CA ALA A 557 9.95 16.13 -16.80
C ALA A 557 9.68 17.56 -16.33
N ALA A 558 10.72 18.37 -16.21
CA ALA A 558 10.56 19.78 -15.88
C ALA A 558 10.13 20.57 -17.13
N GLY A 559 8.98 21.24 -17.05
CA GLY A 559 8.26 21.82 -18.19
C GLY A 559 8.60 23.27 -18.53
N TRP A 560 9.41 23.95 -17.73
CA TRP A 560 9.84 25.35 -17.93
C TRP A 560 11.04 25.69 -17.06
N PRO A 561 11.73 26.83 -17.26
CA PRO A 561 12.94 27.20 -16.53
C PRO A 561 12.80 27.08 -15.00
N VAL A 562 13.53 26.14 -14.40
CA VAL A 562 13.61 25.94 -12.95
C VAL A 562 14.74 26.76 -12.34
N GLN A 563 14.64 27.07 -11.04
CA GLN A 563 15.73 27.59 -10.22
C GLN A 563 16.58 26.42 -9.69
N ASP A 564 17.89 26.51 -9.87
CA ASP A 564 18.87 25.45 -9.60
C ASP A 564 18.77 24.88 -8.16
N ASP A 565 18.69 25.73 -7.12
CA ASP A 565 18.57 25.27 -5.71
C ASP A 565 17.22 24.59 -5.41
N ALA A 566 16.14 25.12 -5.99
CA ALA A 566 14.78 24.60 -5.82
C ALA A 566 14.60 23.25 -6.54
N ALA A 567 15.24 23.12 -7.70
CA ALA A 567 15.32 21.88 -8.47
C ALA A 567 16.08 20.79 -7.72
N LEU A 568 17.20 21.16 -7.08
CA LEU A 568 17.98 20.26 -6.22
C LEU A 568 17.16 19.74 -5.03
N SER A 569 16.49 20.65 -4.31
CA SER A 569 15.59 20.30 -3.19
C SER A 569 14.48 19.36 -3.63
N PHE A 570 13.84 19.65 -4.77
CA PHE A 570 12.80 18.78 -5.34
C PHE A 570 13.31 17.35 -5.61
N ALA A 571 14.43 17.22 -6.33
CA ALA A 571 14.99 15.92 -6.70
C ALA A 571 15.44 15.13 -5.45
N GLU A 572 16.10 15.78 -4.50
CA GLU A 572 16.56 15.16 -3.25
C GLU A 572 15.39 14.59 -2.44
N VAL A 573 14.30 15.36 -2.27
CA VAL A 573 13.11 14.93 -1.51
C VAL A 573 12.38 13.81 -2.25
N PHE A 574 12.17 13.97 -3.57
CA PHE A 574 11.49 12.98 -4.41
C PHE A 574 12.15 11.60 -4.31
N TYR A 575 13.47 11.51 -4.47
CA TYR A 575 14.17 10.22 -4.37
C TYR A 575 14.22 9.67 -2.94
N LYS A 576 14.33 10.50 -1.90
CA LYS A 576 14.25 10.03 -0.51
C LYS A 576 12.91 9.37 -0.18
N GLU A 577 11.80 9.98 -0.57
CA GLU A 577 10.46 9.44 -0.33
C GLU A 577 10.24 8.12 -1.09
N LEU A 578 10.62 8.06 -2.37
CA LEU A 578 10.54 6.84 -3.19
C LEU A 578 11.41 5.70 -2.66
N LEU A 579 12.63 5.98 -2.19
CA LEU A 579 13.51 4.99 -1.58
C LEU A 579 12.99 4.50 -0.23
N SER A 580 12.30 5.36 0.54
CA SER A 580 11.64 4.97 1.79
C SER A 580 10.42 4.04 1.61
N GLY A 581 10.00 3.82 0.35
CA GLY A 581 8.89 2.94 0.00
C GLY A 581 7.54 3.64 -0.19
N GLN A 582 7.50 4.98 -0.19
CA GLN A 582 6.29 5.71 -0.58
C GLN A 582 5.98 5.53 -2.07
N SER A 583 4.71 5.71 -2.44
CA SER A 583 4.30 5.71 -3.84
C SER A 583 4.73 6.97 -4.57
N PHE A 584 4.85 6.88 -5.89
CA PHE A 584 5.22 7.95 -6.80
C PHE A 584 4.40 9.22 -6.58
N GLY A 585 3.07 9.08 -6.43
CA GLY A 585 2.18 10.22 -6.18
C GLY A 585 2.41 10.90 -4.83
N ARG A 586 2.81 10.16 -3.80
CA ARG A 586 3.16 10.73 -2.50
C ARG A 586 4.54 11.39 -2.51
N ALA A 587 5.56 10.71 -3.06
CA ALA A 587 6.90 11.26 -3.21
C ALA A 587 6.90 12.58 -4.00
N LEU A 588 6.09 12.64 -5.06
CA LEU A 588 5.85 13.84 -5.84
C LEU A 588 5.17 14.96 -5.02
N LYS A 589 4.12 14.64 -4.25
CA LYS A 589 3.42 15.64 -3.41
C LYS A 589 4.34 16.25 -2.35
N GLU A 590 5.08 15.41 -1.62
CA GLU A 590 6.00 15.89 -0.58
C GLU A 590 7.18 16.68 -1.20
N ALA A 591 7.71 16.27 -2.36
CA ALA A 591 8.72 17.05 -3.08
C ALA A 591 8.20 18.45 -3.46
N ARG A 592 7.03 18.56 -4.10
CA ARG A 592 6.43 19.85 -4.45
C ARG A 592 6.19 20.73 -3.23
N LYS A 593 5.62 20.16 -2.17
CA LYS A 593 5.35 20.86 -0.92
C LYS A 593 6.64 21.37 -0.27
N LYS A 594 7.68 20.54 -0.20
CA LYS A 594 8.96 20.91 0.39
C LYS A 594 9.66 22.02 -0.40
N THR A 595 9.62 21.95 -1.74
CA THR A 595 10.13 23.01 -2.62
C THR A 595 9.32 24.31 -2.49
N TRP A 596 8.00 24.25 -2.28
CA TRP A 596 7.17 25.43 -2.00
C TRP A 596 7.49 26.08 -0.65
N GLU A 597 7.66 25.28 0.41
CA GLU A 597 8.04 25.76 1.74
C GLU A 597 9.41 26.47 1.77
N GLU A 598 10.36 26.03 0.93
CA GLU A 598 11.71 26.61 0.85
C GLU A 598 11.84 27.74 -0.18
N PHE A 599 11.08 27.69 -1.28
CA PHE A 599 11.19 28.63 -2.42
C PHE A 599 9.82 29.13 -2.90
N PRO A 600 9.00 29.78 -2.05
CA PRO A 600 7.63 30.18 -2.40
C PRO A 600 7.56 31.23 -3.52
N ASP A 601 8.59 32.06 -3.67
CA ASP A 601 8.68 33.06 -4.75
C ASP A 601 9.07 32.45 -6.12
N SER A 602 9.54 31.19 -6.15
CA SER A 602 9.84 30.47 -7.40
C SER A 602 8.61 29.74 -7.92
N ASN A 603 8.49 29.50 -9.22
CA ASN A 603 7.50 28.59 -9.81
C ASN A 603 8.01 27.15 -10.01
N THR A 604 9.21 26.82 -9.49
CA THR A 604 9.91 25.54 -9.72
C THR A 604 9.15 24.30 -9.23
N TRP A 605 8.46 24.38 -8.10
CA TRP A 605 7.62 23.30 -7.56
C TRP A 605 6.52 22.87 -8.56
N GLY A 606 6.01 23.80 -9.38
CA GLY A 606 5.01 23.52 -10.40
C GLY A 606 5.59 22.99 -11.71
N ALA A 607 6.90 23.21 -11.96
CA ALA A 607 7.55 22.88 -13.22
C ALA A 607 7.58 21.39 -13.53
N TYR A 608 7.65 20.55 -12.50
CA TYR A 608 7.75 19.10 -12.65
C TYR A 608 6.42 18.48 -13.07
N GLN A 609 6.28 18.27 -14.39
CA GLN A 609 5.20 17.50 -15.00
C GLN A 609 5.50 16.02 -14.80
N ALA A 610 4.66 15.35 -14.02
CA ALA A 610 4.85 13.95 -13.65
C ALA A 610 3.74 13.09 -14.25
N TYR A 611 4.15 12.10 -15.05
CA TYR A 611 3.27 11.16 -15.74
C TYR A 611 3.49 9.75 -15.19
N GLY A 612 2.43 8.97 -14.99
CA GLY A 612 2.58 7.55 -14.63
C GLY A 612 1.43 6.98 -13.80
N ASP A 613 1.72 5.88 -13.11
CA ASP A 613 0.84 5.30 -12.09
C ASP A 613 1.11 5.95 -10.71
N PRO A 614 0.11 6.57 -10.04
CA PRO A 614 0.28 7.11 -8.70
C PRO A 614 0.74 6.10 -7.65
N ASP A 615 0.39 4.82 -7.81
CA ASP A 615 0.67 3.74 -6.86
C ASP A 615 2.00 3.01 -7.19
N PHE A 616 2.75 3.49 -8.17
CA PHE A 616 4.11 3.02 -8.49
C PHE A 616 5.02 3.16 -7.26
N CYS A 617 5.64 2.06 -6.83
CA CYS A 617 6.67 2.04 -5.81
C CYS A 617 7.92 1.32 -6.33
N LEU A 618 9.12 1.81 -5.97
CA LEU A 618 10.37 1.14 -6.32
C LEU A 618 10.58 -0.20 -5.58
N ASN A 619 10.00 -0.35 -4.37
CA ASN A 619 10.15 -1.52 -3.52
C ASN A 619 8.80 -2.21 -3.23
N GLN A 620 8.32 -3.08 -4.14
CA GLN A 620 7.07 -3.84 -3.95
C GLN A 620 7.09 -4.78 -2.72
N GLN A 621 8.27 -5.24 -2.28
CA GLN A 621 8.43 -6.05 -1.06
C GLN A 621 8.28 -5.22 0.24
N GLY A 622 8.30 -3.89 0.14
CA GLY A 622 8.34 -2.96 1.26
C GLY A 622 6.98 -2.49 1.78
N ASN A 623 5.87 -3.15 1.43
CA ASN A 623 4.50 -2.72 1.78
C ASN A 623 4.13 -2.95 3.27
N LYS A 624 5.03 -2.55 4.17
CA LYS A 624 4.75 -2.18 5.56
C LYS A 624 3.88 -0.94 5.52
N SER A 625 2.58 -1.18 5.43
CA SER A 625 1.53 -0.19 5.59
C SER A 625 1.72 0.64 6.86
N GLN A 626 2.43 1.77 6.76
CA GLN A 626 2.26 2.92 7.64
C GLN A 626 0.89 3.53 7.33
N LEU A 627 -0.15 2.82 7.75
CA LEU A 627 -1.42 3.45 8.10
C LEU A 627 -1.10 4.50 9.16
N ASN A 628 -1.52 5.75 8.90
CA ASN A 628 -1.16 6.92 9.70
C ASN A 628 -1.27 6.64 11.20
N SER A 629 -0.26 7.06 11.98
CA SER A 629 -0.09 6.73 13.41
C SER A 629 -1.14 7.35 14.36
N GLU A 630 -2.28 7.79 13.83
CA GLU A 630 -3.43 8.34 14.55
C GLU A 630 -4.68 7.47 14.46
N ASP A 631 -4.72 6.48 13.56
CA ASP A 631 -5.90 5.62 13.37
C ASP A 631 -5.99 4.57 14.50
N VAL A 632 -7.03 4.70 15.32
CA VAL A 632 -7.41 3.74 16.37
C VAL A 632 -7.73 2.38 15.73
N THR A 633 -7.34 1.28 16.39
CA THR A 633 -7.75 -0.07 15.97
C THR A 633 -9.16 -0.33 16.48
N VAL A 634 -10.13 -0.46 15.57
CA VAL A 634 -11.57 -0.51 15.92
C VAL A 634 -12.19 -1.89 15.68
N ALA A 635 -11.55 -2.77 14.92
CA ALA A 635 -12.03 -4.13 14.66
C ALA A 635 -10.95 -5.21 14.85
N ALA A 636 -11.38 -6.39 15.30
CA ALA A 636 -10.49 -7.54 15.51
C ALA A 636 -9.77 -7.97 14.23
N GLU A 637 -10.45 -7.88 13.08
CA GLU A 637 -9.91 -8.21 11.76
C GLU A 637 -8.66 -7.41 11.40
N GLU A 638 -8.54 -6.16 11.86
CA GLU A 638 -7.33 -5.37 11.68
C GLU A 638 -6.13 -5.98 12.40
N VAL A 639 -6.36 -6.54 13.60
CA VAL A 639 -5.33 -7.22 14.38
C VAL A 639 -5.01 -8.59 13.77
N LEU A 640 -6.01 -9.34 13.29
CA LEU A 640 -5.79 -10.59 12.56
C LEU A 640 -4.89 -10.38 11.34
N ILE A 641 -5.09 -9.31 10.57
CA ILE A 641 -4.22 -8.93 9.45
C ILE A 641 -2.80 -8.58 9.92
N LYS A 642 -2.64 -7.93 11.10
CA LYS A 642 -1.31 -7.67 11.69
C LYS A 642 -0.61 -8.99 12.10
N LEU A 643 -1.34 -9.93 12.70
CA LEU A 643 -0.81 -11.25 13.10
C LEU A 643 -0.36 -12.07 11.89
N ASP A 644 -1.17 -12.14 10.83
CA ASP A 644 -0.82 -12.84 9.58
C ASP A 644 0.37 -12.21 8.85
N LYS A 645 0.55 -10.88 8.97
CA LYS A 645 1.77 -10.20 8.51
C LYS A 645 2.98 -10.58 9.36
N LEU A 646 2.86 -10.67 10.69
CA LEU A 646 3.94 -11.07 11.58
C LEU A 646 4.40 -12.52 11.33
N SER A 647 3.48 -13.46 11.14
CA SER A 647 3.81 -14.86 10.79
C SER A 647 4.46 -14.98 9.41
N SER A 648 4.18 -14.04 8.49
CA SER A 648 4.82 -13.98 7.17
C SER A 648 6.22 -13.34 7.19
N LEU A 649 6.55 -12.55 8.22
CA LEU A 649 7.78 -11.73 8.31
C LEU A 649 8.85 -12.29 9.29
N VAL A 650 8.64 -13.50 9.82
CA VAL A 650 9.49 -14.19 10.83
C VAL A 650 10.98 -14.29 10.45
N HIS A 651 11.31 -14.16 9.16
CA HIS A 651 12.69 -14.29 8.65
C HIS A 651 13.31 -12.98 8.13
N ALA A 652 12.54 -11.88 8.09
CA ALA A 652 12.99 -10.58 7.58
C ALA A 652 13.15 -9.51 8.69
N THR A 653 12.83 -9.85 9.93
CA THR A 653 12.72 -8.90 11.05
C THR A 653 13.50 -9.42 12.25
N ASP A 654 13.99 -8.52 13.12
CA ASP A 654 14.57 -8.89 14.40
C ASP A 654 13.56 -9.74 15.22
N PRO A 655 13.92 -10.98 15.63
CA PRO A 655 13.05 -11.82 16.46
C PRO A 655 12.62 -11.15 17.77
N ALA A 656 13.50 -10.35 18.40
CA ALA A 656 13.18 -9.67 19.66
C ALA A 656 12.09 -8.60 19.46
N ALA A 657 12.23 -7.77 18.42
CA ALA A 657 11.20 -6.79 18.04
C ALA A 657 9.87 -7.46 17.66
N SER A 658 9.93 -8.60 16.97
CA SER A 658 8.75 -9.36 16.55
C SER A 658 7.99 -9.95 17.75
N GLN A 659 8.71 -10.52 18.72
CA GLN A 659 8.14 -11.03 19.97
C GLN A 659 7.54 -9.92 20.84
N GLN A 660 8.23 -8.78 20.98
CA GLN A 660 7.70 -7.62 21.69
C GLN A 660 6.38 -7.13 21.06
N THR A 661 6.32 -7.09 19.72
CA THR A 661 5.10 -6.69 18.99
C THR A 661 3.92 -7.62 19.28
N LEU A 662 4.13 -8.93 19.46
CA LEU A 662 3.06 -9.86 19.84
C LEU A 662 2.54 -9.61 21.26
N VAL A 663 3.44 -9.36 22.22
CA VAL A 663 3.09 -9.03 23.60
C VAL A 663 2.31 -7.71 23.68
N ASP A 664 2.73 -6.70 22.92
CA ASP A 664 2.04 -5.42 22.83
C ASP A 664 0.64 -5.58 22.20
N ILE A 665 0.52 -6.40 21.15
CA ILE A 665 -0.79 -6.75 20.55
C ILE A 665 -1.72 -7.43 21.56
N GLU A 666 -1.27 -8.47 22.28
CA GLU A 666 -2.14 -9.17 23.25
C GLU A 666 -2.59 -8.21 24.38
N LYS A 667 -1.67 -7.39 24.88
CA LYS A 667 -1.90 -6.44 25.97
C LYS A 667 -2.88 -5.32 25.60
N ASP A 668 -2.77 -4.78 24.40
CA ASP A 668 -3.61 -3.68 23.93
C ASP A 668 -4.94 -4.18 23.31
N CYS A 669 -5.15 -5.50 23.21
CA CYS A 669 -6.39 -6.09 22.69
C CYS A 669 -7.56 -6.07 23.70
N PRO A 670 -8.78 -5.74 23.24
CA PRO A 670 -9.99 -5.85 24.05
C PRO A 670 -10.27 -7.27 24.56
N PRO A 671 -10.70 -7.43 25.83
CA PRO A 671 -11.00 -8.75 26.42
C PRO A 671 -12.03 -9.57 25.64
N ASP A 672 -12.98 -8.93 24.95
CA ASP A 672 -14.00 -9.62 24.16
C ASP A 672 -13.48 -10.16 22.83
N TRP A 673 -12.39 -9.59 22.27
CA TRP A 673 -11.72 -10.18 21.11
C TRP A 673 -10.90 -11.40 21.53
N LEU A 674 -10.29 -11.35 22.72
CA LEU A 674 -9.55 -12.48 23.30
C LEU A 674 -10.46 -13.67 23.68
N LYS A 675 -11.78 -13.53 23.74
CA LYS A 675 -12.71 -14.67 23.92
C LYS A 675 -12.97 -15.46 22.63
N GLN A 676 -12.73 -14.86 21.47
CA GLN A 676 -13.05 -15.44 20.17
C GLN A 676 -12.09 -16.58 19.83
N GLY A 677 -12.63 -17.78 19.56
CA GLY A 677 -11.84 -18.97 19.24
C GLY A 677 -10.94 -18.76 18.01
N ALA A 678 -11.46 -18.15 16.95
CA ALA A 678 -10.69 -17.83 15.75
C ALA A 678 -9.57 -16.78 15.98
N PHE A 679 -9.71 -15.91 16.99
CA PHE A 679 -8.69 -14.94 17.36
C PHE A 679 -7.54 -15.60 18.15
N GLN A 680 -7.91 -16.42 19.13
CA GLN A 680 -6.96 -17.25 19.89
C GLN A 680 -6.22 -18.25 18.99
N GLU A 681 -6.87 -18.82 17.96
CA GLU A 681 -6.23 -19.66 16.94
C GLU A 681 -5.08 -18.92 16.22
N ARG A 682 -5.27 -17.64 15.87
CA ARG A 682 -4.26 -16.83 15.17
C ARG A 682 -3.13 -16.36 16.08
N LEU A 683 -3.42 -16.02 17.34
CA LEU A 683 -2.38 -15.79 18.36
C LEU A 683 -1.53 -17.04 18.56
N GLY A 684 -2.14 -18.22 18.74
CA GLY A 684 -1.44 -19.50 18.88
C GLY A 684 -0.55 -19.81 17.67
N GLY A 685 -0.99 -19.46 16.47
CA GLY A 685 -0.16 -19.51 15.25
C GLY A 685 1.07 -18.62 15.35
N ALA A 686 0.88 -17.33 15.63
CA ALA A 686 1.96 -16.34 15.66
C ALA A 686 3.02 -16.63 16.74
N TYR A 687 2.61 -17.02 17.96
CA TYR A 687 3.54 -17.46 19.01
C TYR A 687 4.27 -18.77 18.60
N GLY A 688 3.55 -19.71 17.98
CA GLY A 688 4.09 -20.98 17.53
C GLY A 688 5.19 -20.85 16.46
N ASP A 689 5.02 -19.92 15.52
CA ASP A 689 6.02 -19.63 14.47
C ASP A 689 7.25 -18.89 15.02
N GLN A 690 7.11 -18.11 16.10
CA GLN A 690 8.22 -17.50 16.85
C GLN A 690 8.94 -18.50 17.80
N GLY A 691 8.52 -19.77 17.84
CA GLY A 691 9.12 -20.80 18.71
C GLY A 691 8.69 -20.74 20.18
N LEU A 692 7.73 -19.88 20.52
CA LEU A 692 7.16 -19.69 21.85
C LEU A 692 6.03 -20.72 22.09
N PHE A 693 6.42 -21.99 22.17
CA PHE A 693 5.47 -23.11 22.16
C PHE A 693 4.59 -23.17 23.40
N LYS A 694 5.04 -22.68 24.56
CA LYS A 694 4.24 -22.74 25.79
C LYS A 694 3.06 -21.77 25.69
N GLU A 695 3.37 -20.52 25.34
CA GLU A 695 2.43 -19.43 25.11
C GLU A 695 1.43 -19.83 24.01
N ALA A 696 1.93 -20.36 22.89
CA ALA A 696 1.10 -20.86 21.80
C ALA A 696 0.11 -21.97 22.23
N ILE A 697 0.53 -22.89 23.10
CA ILE A 697 -0.34 -23.95 23.64
C ILE A 697 -1.45 -23.35 24.51
N GLU A 698 -1.15 -22.36 25.35
CA GLU A 698 -2.17 -21.68 26.16
C GLU A 698 -3.22 -20.98 25.28
N HIS A 699 -2.81 -20.35 24.17
CA HIS A 699 -3.74 -19.79 23.19
C HIS A 699 -4.60 -20.85 22.49
N TYR A 700 -4.01 -21.96 22.02
CA TYR A 700 -4.79 -23.03 21.40
C TYR A 700 -5.74 -23.74 22.39
N GLN A 701 -5.41 -23.80 23.68
CA GLN A 701 -6.33 -24.25 24.73
C GLN A 701 -7.54 -23.31 24.83
N ARG A 702 -7.30 -22.00 25.03
CA ARG A 702 -8.36 -20.98 25.07
C ARG A 702 -9.22 -20.97 23.79
N ALA A 703 -8.62 -21.25 22.64
CA ALA A 703 -9.33 -21.37 21.37
C ALA A 703 -10.27 -22.60 21.33
N ALA A 704 -9.78 -23.77 21.75
CA ALA A 704 -10.55 -25.01 21.79
C ALA A 704 -11.65 -25.01 22.86
N GLU A 705 -11.46 -24.25 23.93
CA GLU A 705 -12.38 -24.09 25.07
C GLU A 705 -13.29 -22.85 24.92
N SER A 706 -13.26 -22.16 23.78
CA SER A 706 -14.07 -20.96 23.54
C SER A 706 -15.57 -21.27 23.45
N GLU A 707 -16.35 -20.63 24.31
CA GLU A 707 -17.83 -20.67 24.28
C GLU A 707 -18.45 -19.77 23.19
N ASP A 708 -17.63 -19.00 22.45
CA ASP A 708 -18.12 -18.06 21.44
C ASP A 708 -18.55 -18.78 20.14
N THR A 709 -19.84 -19.08 20.07
CA THR A 709 -20.50 -19.64 18.89
C THR A 709 -20.46 -18.74 17.64
N SER A 710 -20.12 -17.45 17.77
CA SER A 710 -20.06 -16.52 16.64
C SER A 710 -18.69 -16.47 15.94
N SER A 711 -17.62 -16.90 16.63
CA SER A 711 -16.24 -16.85 16.16
C SER A 711 -15.46 -18.11 16.60
N SER A 712 -16.06 -19.27 16.34
CA SER A 712 -15.56 -20.58 16.77
C SER A 712 -14.19 -20.93 16.18
N ALA A 713 -13.33 -21.55 16.99
CA ALA A 713 -12.07 -22.15 16.54
C ALA A 713 -12.28 -23.30 15.54
N THR A 714 -11.31 -23.53 14.66
CA THR A 714 -11.34 -24.69 13.76
C THR A 714 -10.73 -25.94 14.40
N LEU A 715 -11.00 -27.14 13.85
CA LEU A 715 -10.32 -28.38 14.30
C LEU A 715 -8.79 -28.33 14.18
N ARG A 716 -8.25 -27.42 13.35
CA ARG A 716 -6.81 -27.18 13.21
C ARG A 716 -6.17 -26.70 14.51
N VAL A 717 -6.93 -26.04 15.40
CA VAL A 717 -6.46 -25.67 16.76
C VAL A 717 -6.00 -26.90 17.54
N ILE A 718 -6.78 -27.98 17.50
CA ILE A 718 -6.44 -29.22 18.23
C ILE A 718 -5.22 -29.89 17.57
N GLU A 719 -5.14 -29.88 16.23
CA GLU A 719 -4.00 -30.38 15.47
C GLU A 719 -2.70 -29.64 15.82
N GLN A 720 -2.73 -28.30 15.88
CA GLN A 720 -1.57 -27.50 16.23
C GLN A 720 -1.24 -27.53 17.73
N TRP A 721 -2.23 -27.63 18.62
CA TRP A 721 -1.98 -27.90 20.05
C TRP A 721 -1.22 -29.21 20.22
N ILE A 722 -1.67 -30.31 19.59
CA ILE A 722 -0.98 -31.60 19.62
C ILE A 722 0.45 -31.45 19.06
N ASN A 723 0.62 -30.83 17.90
CA ASN A 723 1.92 -30.59 17.26
C ASN A 723 2.89 -29.85 18.19
N LEU A 724 2.48 -28.71 18.76
CA LEU A 724 3.35 -27.93 19.63
C LEU A 724 3.58 -28.59 20.99
N ALA A 725 2.60 -29.32 21.53
CA ALA A 725 2.77 -30.09 22.76
C ALA A 725 3.82 -31.21 22.60
N VAL A 726 3.82 -31.90 21.45
CA VAL A 726 4.84 -32.89 21.10
C VAL A 726 6.23 -32.23 20.99
N ARG A 727 6.33 -31.07 20.34
CA ARG A 727 7.60 -30.34 20.16
C ARG A 727 8.16 -29.76 21.47
N LEU A 728 7.30 -29.24 22.34
CA LEU A 728 7.70 -28.78 23.67
C LEU A 728 8.09 -29.96 24.56
N GLY A 729 7.33 -31.07 24.52
CA GLY A 729 7.67 -32.31 25.20
C GLY A 729 9.03 -32.89 24.78
N GLU A 730 9.38 -32.83 23.49
CA GLU A 730 10.73 -33.19 23.02
C GLU A 730 11.80 -32.25 23.60
N LYS A 731 11.60 -30.93 23.49
CA LYS A 731 12.53 -29.89 23.94
C LYS A 731 12.84 -30.01 25.44
N ASP A 732 11.82 -30.24 26.25
CA ASP A 732 11.91 -30.33 27.70
C ASP A 732 12.11 -31.77 28.20
N SER A 733 12.29 -32.74 27.29
CA SER A 733 12.40 -34.20 27.58
C SER A 733 11.23 -34.79 28.39
N ASN A 734 10.05 -34.19 28.29
CA ASN A 734 8.84 -34.57 29.01
C ASN A 734 8.00 -35.58 28.21
N LYS A 735 8.26 -36.88 28.41
CA LYS A 735 7.51 -37.98 27.77
C LYS A 735 6.01 -37.93 28.03
N ALA A 736 5.59 -37.63 29.26
CA ALA A 736 4.18 -37.66 29.67
C ALA A 736 3.33 -36.64 28.89
N MET A 737 3.91 -35.49 28.53
CA MET A 737 3.27 -34.49 27.67
C MET A 737 3.03 -35.02 26.25
N ILE A 738 3.99 -35.77 25.69
CA ILE A 738 3.86 -36.39 24.36
C ILE A 738 2.82 -37.53 24.40
N GLU A 739 2.82 -38.35 25.45
CA GLU A 739 1.80 -39.39 25.68
C GLU A 739 0.38 -38.80 25.82
N GLU A 740 0.23 -37.65 26.50
CA GLU A 740 -1.05 -36.95 26.54
C GLU A 740 -1.47 -36.43 25.16
N ALA A 741 -0.56 -35.81 24.42
CA ALA A 741 -0.82 -35.33 23.05
C ALA A 741 -1.25 -36.48 22.11
N ILE A 742 -0.63 -37.66 22.23
CA ILE A 742 -1.01 -38.89 21.52
C ILE A 742 -2.43 -39.33 21.91
N ARG A 743 -2.81 -39.33 23.19
CA ARG A 743 -4.19 -39.65 23.60
C ARG A 743 -5.22 -38.68 22.99
N LYS A 744 -4.93 -37.37 23.02
CA LYS A 744 -5.80 -36.36 22.38
C LYS A 744 -5.89 -36.57 20.85
N GLY A 745 -4.77 -36.89 20.19
CA GLY A 745 -4.74 -37.23 18.77
C GLY A 745 -5.53 -38.49 18.41
N GLY A 746 -5.54 -39.49 19.29
CA GLY A 746 -6.41 -40.67 19.17
C GLY A 746 -7.91 -40.31 19.13
N HIS A 747 -8.36 -39.39 19.99
CA HIS A 747 -9.74 -38.87 19.93
C HIS A 747 -9.99 -38.13 18.61
N LEU A 748 -9.05 -37.30 18.15
CA LEU A 748 -9.19 -36.57 16.89
C LEU A 748 -9.28 -37.51 15.66
N LEU A 749 -8.50 -38.60 15.64
CA LEU A 749 -8.61 -39.64 14.62
C LEU A 749 -9.96 -40.38 14.67
N SER A 750 -10.55 -40.58 15.86
CA SER A 750 -11.89 -41.18 15.98
C SER A 750 -13.02 -40.30 15.42
N ILE A 751 -12.81 -38.99 15.32
CA ILE A 751 -13.73 -38.08 14.63
C ILE A 751 -13.57 -38.23 13.12
N ALA A 752 -12.33 -38.11 12.62
CA ALA A 752 -11.98 -38.46 11.24
C ALA A 752 -10.45 -38.64 11.07
N GLU A 753 -10.04 -39.74 10.44
CA GLU A 753 -8.66 -39.93 9.98
C GLU A 753 -8.37 -39.05 8.75
N THR A 754 -7.33 -38.21 8.81
CA THR A 754 -6.78 -37.48 7.66
C THR A 754 -5.28 -37.76 7.56
N ALA A 755 -4.68 -37.55 6.38
CA ALA A 755 -3.24 -37.75 6.21
C ALA A 755 -2.41 -36.88 7.18
N GLU A 756 -2.82 -35.63 7.40
CA GLU A 756 -2.16 -34.72 8.36
C GLU A 756 -2.24 -35.22 9.81
N ARG A 757 -3.41 -35.70 10.26
CA ARG A 757 -3.57 -36.25 11.61
C ARG A 757 -2.76 -37.52 11.82
N LEU A 758 -2.71 -38.38 10.81
CA LEU A 758 -1.87 -39.58 10.81
C LEU A 758 -0.37 -39.20 10.83
N ASN A 759 0.04 -38.16 10.10
CA ASN A 759 1.40 -37.62 10.14
C ASN A 759 1.77 -37.07 11.52
N LEU A 760 0.88 -36.33 12.18
CA LEU A 760 1.06 -35.84 13.55
C LEU A 760 1.27 -36.99 14.55
N MET A 761 0.46 -38.04 14.46
CA MET A 761 0.61 -39.23 15.31
C MET A 761 1.91 -40.00 15.03
N GLY A 762 2.26 -40.17 13.74
CA GLY A 762 3.54 -40.73 13.33
C GLY A 762 4.72 -39.95 13.92
N SER A 763 4.68 -38.62 13.83
CA SER A 763 5.69 -37.73 14.39
C SER A 763 5.76 -37.82 15.92
N ALA A 764 4.63 -37.86 16.62
CA ALA A 764 4.59 -37.97 18.07
C ALA A 764 5.25 -39.26 18.60
N HIS A 765 4.94 -40.41 17.98
CA HIS A 765 5.61 -41.67 18.30
C HIS A 765 7.10 -41.67 17.92
N LYS A 766 7.48 -41.00 16.81
CA LYS A 766 8.89 -40.78 16.44
C LYS A 766 9.64 -40.00 17.53
N LYS A 767 9.01 -38.98 18.14
CA LYS A 767 9.57 -38.21 19.26
C LYS A 767 9.67 -39.01 20.56
N LEU A 768 8.67 -39.84 20.91
CA LEU A 768 8.79 -40.75 22.05
C LEU A 768 10.00 -41.70 21.91
N ALA A 769 10.23 -42.28 20.74
CA ALA A 769 11.40 -43.12 20.49
C ALA A 769 12.74 -42.38 20.68
N GLN A 770 12.79 -41.06 20.45
CA GLN A 770 13.98 -40.23 20.73
C GLN A 770 14.21 -40.01 22.23
N LEU A 771 13.17 -39.96 23.05
CA LEU A 771 13.28 -39.82 24.51
C LEU A 771 13.40 -41.16 25.26
N GLU A 772 13.02 -42.27 24.64
CA GLU A 772 13.03 -43.58 25.30
C GLU A 772 14.44 -44.22 25.37
N THR A 773 14.74 -44.90 26.47
CA THR A 773 16.01 -45.57 26.74
C THR A 773 15.91 -47.10 26.68
N ASP A 774 14.71 -47.65 26.90
CA ASP A 774 14.41 -49.08 26.72
C ASP A 774 14.35 -49.45 25.23
N ALA A 775 15.24 -50.34 24.79
CA ALA A 775 15.38 -50.70 23.38
C ALA A 775 14.17 -51.43 22.77
N GLU A 776 13.35 -52.14 23.56
CA GLU A 776 12.11 -52.74 23.03
C GLU A 776 11.00 -51.70 22.91
N LYS A 777 10.85 -50.81 23.91
CA LYS A 777 9.90 -49.69 23.81
C LYS A 777 10.23 -48.73 22.67
N VAL A 778 11.52 -48.50 22.41
CA VAL A 778 11.98 -47.76 21.20
C VAL A 778 11.48 -48.45 19.93
N LYS A 779 11.61 -49.79 19.82
CA LYS A 779 11.08 -50.53 18.66
C LYS A 779 9.56 -50.43 18.56
N ASP A 780 8.83 -50.49 19.67
CA ASP A 780 7.36 -50.38 19.67
C ASP A 780 6.89 -49.00 19.20
N HIS A 781 7.46 -47.93 19.72
CA HIS A 781 7.16 -46.57 19.24
C HIS A 781 7.53 -46.37 17.76
N LEU A 782 8.63 -46.97 17.29
CA LEU A 782 8.98 -46.94 15.86
C LEU A 782 8.01 -47.77 15.00
N ARG A 783 7.52 -48.92 15.49
CA ARG A 783 6.49 -49.74 14.80
C ARG A 783 5.18 -48.96 14.65
N GLU A 784 4.71 -48.33 15.71
CA GLU A 784 3.51 -47.47 15.70
C GLU A 784 3.70 -46.27 14.76
N SER A 785 4.83 -45.56 14.88
CA SER A 785 5.15 -44.43 14.01
C SER A 785 5.11 -44.80 12.52
N ALA A 786 5.76 -45.90 12.13
CA ALA A 786 5.71 -46.41 10.76
C ALA A 786 4.30 -46.86 10.33
N ALA A 787 3.48 -47.40 11.24
CA ALA A 787 2.10 -47.79 10.94
C ALA A 787 1.22 -46.57 10.63
N TYR A 788 1.34 -45.49 11.41
CA TYR A 788 0.64 -44.22 11.15
C TYR A 788 1.07 -43.58 9.83
N TYR A 789 2.37 -43.49 9.55
CA TYR A 789 2.85 -42.98 8.26
C TYR A 789 2.38 -43.85 7.09
N ARG A 790 2.38 -45.19 7.21
CA ARG A 790 1.86 -46.08 6.15
C ARG A 790 0.36 -45.86 5.89
N LYS A 791 -0.45 -45.65 6.94
CA LYS A 791 -1.86 -45.25 6.79
C LYS A 791 -1.98 -43.92 6.01
N ALA A 792 -1.14 -42.93 6.31
CA ALA A 792 -1.14 -41.65 5.61
C ALA A 792 -0.79 -41.80 4.13
N VAL A 793 0.26 -42.58 3.78
CA VAL A 793 0.65 -42.90 2.40
C VAL A 793 -0.51 -43.55 1.63
N ASN A 794 -1.12 -44.60 2.19
CA ASN A 794 -2.22 -45.31 1.54
C ASN A 794 -3.40 -44.37 1.26
N ARG A 795 -3.75 -43.49 2.22
CA ARG A 795 -4.82 -42.52 2.05
C ARG A 795 -4.51 -41.49 0.96
N GLN A 796 -3.30 -40.95 0.94
CA GLN A 796 -2.83 -40.01 -0.07
C GLN A 796 -2.85 -40.59 -1.50
N GLN A 797 -2.50 -41.87 -1.65
CA GLN A 797 -2.62 -42.59 -2.92
C GLN A 797 -4.07 -42.70 -3.41
N HIS A 798 -5.04 -42.90 -2.51
CA HIS A 798 -6.47 -42.92 -2.86
C HIS A 798 -7.05 -41.54 -3.20
N GLU A 799 -6.53 -40.45 -2.59
CA GLU A 799 -7.00 -39.08 -2.81
C GLU A 799 -6.26 -38.35 -3.96
N GLY A 800 -5.29 -39.00 -4.61
CA GLY A 800 -4.53 -38.44 -5.73
C GLY A 800 -3.54 -37.33 -5.36
N MET A 801 -3.37 -37.02 -4.07
CA MET A 801 -2.43 -36.05 -3.55
C MET A 801 -1.22 -36.76 -2.94
N ALA A 802 -0.10 -36.81 -3.66
CA ALA A 802 1.12 -37.43 -3.15
C ALA A 802 2.06 -36.39 -2.51
N ASP A 803 2.19 -36.47 -1.19
CA ASP A 803 3.17 -35.72 -0.40
C ASP A 803 4.38 -36.63 -0.10
N PRO A 804 5.63 -36.22 -0.40
CA PRO A 804 6.82 -36.98 -0.04
C PRO A 804 6.98 -37.24 1.47
N TYR A 805 6.47 -36.35 2.34
CA TYR A 805 6.73 -36.37 3.79
C TYR A 805 6.42 -37.71 4.50
N PRO A 806 5.21 -38.30 4.41
CA PRO A 806 4.92 -39.58 5.05
C PRO A 806 5.75 -40.74 4.50
N ILE A 807 6.03 -40.76 3.19
CA ILE A 807 6.79 -41.83 2.54
C ILE A 807 8.25 -41.82 3.06
N ILE A 808 8.87 -40.64 3.09
CA ILE A 808 10.22 -40.41 3.60
C ILE A 808 10.34 -40.86 5.06
N ASN A 809 9.42 -40.44 5.92
CA ASN A 809 9.44 -40.81 7.32
C ASN A 809 9.18 -42.31 7.54
N MET A 810 8.25 -42.92 6.82
CA MET A 810 8.00 -44.36 6.85
C MET A 810 9.26 -45.17 6.49
N LEU A 811 9.90 -44.84 5.36
CA LEU A 811 11.07 -45.57 4.86
C LEU A 811 12.29 -45.45 5.80
N VAL A 812 12.55 -44.26 6.37
CA VAL A 812 13.60 -44.09 7.40
C VAL A 812 13.35 -45.03 8.58
N ILE A 813 12.12 -45.06 9.09
CA ILE A 813 11.78 -45.81 10.31
C ILE A 813 11.80 -47.32 10.04
N GLU A 814 11.32 -47.78 8.88
CA GLU A 814 11.40 -49.19 8.50
C GLU A 814 12.84 -49.67 8.30
N ALA A 815 13.71 -48.82 7.74
CA ALA A 815 15.14 -49.09 7.62
C ALA A 815 15.83 -49.20 8.99
N LEU A 816 15.52 -48.30 9.93
CA LEU A 816 15.99 -48.36 11.32
C LEU A 816 15.47 -49.59 12.08
N LEU A 817 14.27 -50.09 11.74
CA LEU A 817 13.74 -51.35 12.24
C LEU A 817 14.35 -52.59 11.57
N GLY A 818 15.29 -52.42 10.62
CA GLY A 818 15.94 -53.52 9.89
C GLY A 818 15.03 -54.24 8.89
N LYS A 819 13.87 -53.67 8.55
CA LYS A 819 12.93 -54.26 7.58
C LYS A 819 13.34 -53.90 6.16
N LYS A 820 13.42 -54.90 5.28
CA LYS A 820 13.52 -54.67 3.83
C LYS A 820 12.13 -54.45 3.25
N TYR A 821 11.82 -53.23 2.83
CA TYR A 821 10.55 -52.89 2.17
C TYR A 821 10.63 -53.19 0.67
N SER A 822 9.82 -54.14 0.19
CA SER A 822 9.69 -54.45 -1.23
C SER A 822 9.02 -53.29 -1.97
N GLY A 823 9.77 -52.57 -2.80
CA GLY A 823 9.29 -51.39 -3.52
C GLY A 823 9.85 -50.05 -3.03
N SER A 824 10.80 -50.04 -2.08
CA SER A 824 11.41 -48.82 -1.54
C SER A 824 11.99 -47.89 -2.61
N GLU A 825 12.71 -48.43 -3.60
CA GLU A 825 13.30 -47.64 -4.68
C GLU A 825 12.23 -47.00 -5.59
N SER A 826 11.12 -47.71 -5.85
CA SER A 826 9.98 -47.15 -6.58
C SER A 826 9.35 -46.00 -5.81
N SER A 827 9.16 -46.14 -4.50
CA SER A 827 8.60 -45.09 -3.64
C SER A 827 9.51 -43.87 -3.55
N LEU A 828 10.83 -44.06 -3.46
CA LEU A 828 11.82 -42.97 -3.48
C LEU A 828 11.84 -42.24 -4.82
N SER A 829 11.77 -42.98 -5.93
CA SER A 829 11.70 -42.40 -7.28
C SER A 829 10.43 -41.57 -7.46
N THR A 830 9.29 -42.03 -6.96
CA THR A 830 8.04 -41.25 -6.94
C THR A 830 8.17 -39.97 -6.11
N CYS A 831 8.76 -40.03 -4.91
CA CYS A 831 9.00 -38.85 -4.07
C CYS A 831 9.89 -37.82 -4.78
N GLU A 832 10.97 -38.28 -5.43
CA GLU A 832 11.91 -37.42 -6.16
C GLU A 832 11.26 -36.73 -7.35
N SER A 833 10.43 -37.44 -8.11
CA SER A 833 9.65 -36.89 -9.22
C SER A 833 8.63 -35.84 -8.75
N LEU A 834 7.91 -36.12 -7.67
CA LEU A 834 6.92 -35.20 -7.09
C LEU A 834 7.56 -33.93 -6.55
N ALA A 835 8.69 -34.05 -5.83
CA ALA A 835 9.45 -32.90 -5.35
C ALA A 835 9.92 -32.02 -6.53
N LYS A 836 10.45 -32.63 -7.59
CA LYS A 836 10.85 -31.92 -8.82
C LYS A 836 9.66 -31.21 -9.51
N GLU A 837 8.51 -31.86 -9.62
CA GLU A 837 7.31 -31.26 -10.23
C GLU A 837 6.75 -30.09 -9.40
N ARG A 838 6.66 -30.26 -8.07
CA ARG A 838 6.22 -29.23 -7.14
C ARG A 838 7.15 -28.02 -7.19
N PHE A 839 8.45 -28.27 -7.16
CA PHE A 839 9.48 -27.24 -7.27
C PHE A 839 9.41 -26.45 -8.58
N GLN A 840 9.13 -27.12 -9.71
CA GLN A 840 8.91 -26.45 -11.01
C GLN A 840 7.67 -25.55 -11.03
N LYS A 841 6.58 -25.96 -10.34
CA LYS A 841 5.34 -25.17 -10.23
C LYS A 841 5.48 -23.99 -9.27
N LYS A 842 6.20 -24.19 -8.16
CA LYS A 842 6.48 -23.18 -7.14
C LYS A 842 7.80 -23.51 -6.44
N PRO A 843 8.90 -22.80 -6.75
CA PRO A 843 10.18 -23.02 -6.08
C PRO A 843 10.05 -22.91 -4.56
N SER A 844 10.59 -23.90 -3.86
CA SER A 844 10.40 -24.12 -2.43
C SER A 844 11.61 -24.83 -1.86
N ALA A 845 12.18 -24.29 -0.79
CA ALA A 845 13.33 -24.90 -0.11
C ALA A 845 12.98 -26.31 0.42
N TRP A 846 11.74 -26.56 0.85
CA TRP A 846 11.27 -27.88 1.26
C TRP A 846 11.37 -28.93 0.15
N ASP A 847 10.96 -28.60 -1.07
CA ASP A 847 11.00 -29.56 -2.18
C ASP A 847 12.45 -29.83 -2.63
N ALA A 848 13.36 -28.85 -2.50
CA ALA A 848 14.80 -29.06 -2.74
C ALA A 848 15.48 -29.91 -1.63
N VAL A 849 15.18 -29.64 -0.37
CA VAL A 849 15.62 -30.46 0.78
C VAL A 849 15.10 -31.89 0.66
N THR A 850 13.86 -32.07 0.20
CA THR A 850 13.24 -33.39 -0.04
C THR A 850 14.05 -34.23 -1.02
N ILE A 851 14.65 -33.65 -2.06
CA ILE A 851 15.51 -34.37 -3.01
C ILE A 851 16.79 -34.88 -2.31
N ALA A 852 17.39 -34.07 -1.42
CA ALA A 852 18.54 -34.47 -0.63
C ALA A 852 18.20 -35.53 0.43
N ASP A 853 17.02 -35.46 1.05
CA ASP A 853 16.50 -36.50 1.95
C ASP A 853 16.26 -37.84 1.23
N VAL A 854 15.70 -37.81 0.02
CA VAL A 854 15.56 -39.02 -0.82
C VAL A 854 16.92 -39.65 -1.11
N ALA A 855 17.93 -38.85 -1.46
CA ALA A 855 19.29 -39.33 -1.68
C ALA A 855 19.92 -39.93 -0.40
N LEU A 856 19.72 -39.29 0.76
CA LEU A 856 20.19 -39.78 2.06
C LEU A 856 19.57 -41.16 2.39
N ILE A 857 18.26 -41.31 2.20
CA ILE A 857 17.54 -42.57 2.47
C ILE A 857 17.96 -43.66 1.50
N ARG A 858 18.12 -43.33 0.21
CA ARG A 858 18.64 -44.24 -0.81
C ARG A 858 20.02 -44.78 -0.42
N ALA A 859 20.95 -43.91 -0.04
CA ALA A 859 22.27 -44.32 0.45
C ALA A 859 22.21 -45.16 1.74
N PHE A 860 21.23 -44.89 2.62
CA PHE A 860 21.04 -45.64 3.86
C PHE A 860 20.54 -47.07 3.61
N LEU A 861 19.55 -47.23 2.74
CA LEU A 861 19.01 -48.54 2.35
C LEU A 861 20.04 -49.40 1.60
N HIS A 862 20.83 -48.81 0.71
CA HIS A 862 21.87 -49.50 -0.07
C HIS A 862 23.19 -49.69 0.70
N ARG A 863 23.27 -49.25 1.97
CA ARG A 863 24.47 -49.33 2.83
C ARG A 863 25.69 -48.57 2.25
N SER A 864 25.45 -47.51 1.46
CA SER A 864 26.47 -46.73 0.74
C SER A 864 26.73 -45.33 1.32
N LEU A 865 26.23 -45.01 2.53
CA LEU A 865 26.48 -43.72 3.20
C LEU A 865 27.96 -43.28 3.20
N PRO A 866 28.93 -44.16 3.52
CA PRO A 866 30.35 -43.75 3.56
C PRO A 866 30.89 -43.30 2.21
N GLN A 867 30.39 -43.86 1.11
CA GLN A 867 30.74 -43.51 -0.27
C GLN A 867 30.02 -42.24 -0.73
N GLU A 868 28.76 -42.06 -0.32
CA GLU A 868 27.90 -40.95 -0.77
C GLU A 868 27.98 -39.68 0.10
N ARG A 869 28.63 -39.72 1.27
CA ARG A 869 28.61 -38.61 2.25
C ARG A 869 29.00 -37.24 1.69
N ASP A 870 29.99 -37.19 0.79
CA ASP A 870 30.44 -35.93 0.17
C ASP A 870 29.48 -35.44 -0.92
N ASN A 871 28.76 -36.35 -1.57
CA ASN A 871 27.69 -36.02 -2.51
C ASN A 871 26.47 -35.47 -1.77
N LEU A 872 26.12 -36.07 -0.64
CA LEU A 872 25.03 -35.62 0.24
C LEU A 872 25.32 -34.23 0.81
N VAL A 873 26.53 -33.96 1.32
CA VAL A 873 26.92 -32.62 1.78
C VAL A 873 26.76 -31.57 0.68
N ARG A 874 27.12 -31.90 -0.58
CA ARG A 874 26.91 -30.98 -1.71
C ARG A 874 25.44 -30.77 -2.03
N ALA A 875 24.62 -31.82 -2.02
CA ALA A 875 23.18 -31.73 -2.28
C ALA A 875 22.45 -30.86 -1.24
N TYR A 876 22.69 -31.07 0.05
CA TYR A 876 22.10 -30.23 1.10
C TYR A 876 22.64 -28.79 1.07
N ARG A 877 23.93 -28.57 0.81
CA ARG A 877 24.46 -27.19 0.65
C ARG A 877 23.80 -26.46 -0.52
N SER A 878 23.71 -27.10 -1.69
CA SER A 878 23.00 -26.57 -2.87
C SER A 878 21.56 -26.19 -2.52
N ALA A 879 20.78 -27.09 -1.92
CA ALA A 879 19.41 -26.83 -1.46
C ALA A 879 19.32 -25.68 -0.45
N PHE A 880 20.32 -25.51 0.42
CA PHE A 880 20.35 -24.41 1.39
C PHE A 880 20.74 -23.06 0.76
N THR A 881 21.72 -23.04 -0.14
CA THR A 881 22.29 -21.78 -0.69
C THR A 881 21.52 -21.25 -1.89
N GLU A 882 21.10 -22.11 -2.83
CA GLU A 882 20.47 -21.68 -4.09
C GLU A 882 19.06 -21.11 -3.87
N LEU A 883 18.43 -21.44 -2.74
CA LEU A 883 17.05 -21.08 -2.40
C LEU A 883 16.94 -20.29 -1.09
N SER A 884 18.08 -19.89 -0.51
CA SER A 884 18.14 -19.19 0.78
C SER A 884 17.28 -19.85 1.88
N ALA A 885 17.42 -21.18 2.03
CA ALA A 885 16.61 -21.96 2.96
C ALA A 885 16.70 -21.41 4.38
N THR A 886 15.55 -21.24 5.03
CA THR A 886 15.42 -20.66 6.37
C THR A 886 16.11 -21.52 7.42
N SER A 887 16.47 -20.93 8.58
CA SER A 887 17.04 -21.71 9.70
C SER A 887 16.12 -22.88 10.09
N ARG A 888 14.78 -22.70 10.04
CA ARG A 888 13.79 -23.74 10.34
C ARG A 888 13.87 -24.93 9.36
N GLU A 889 14.06 -24.67 8.07
CA GLU A 889 14.23 -25.71 7.05
C GLU A 889 15.56 -26.45 7.20
N GLN A 890 16.65 -25.71 7.42
CA GLN A 890 17.97 -26.29 7.70
C GLN A 890 17.96 -27.14 8.98
N ASP A 891 17.39 -26.62 10.07
CA ASP A 891 17.25 -27.33 11.35
C ASP A 891 16.39 -28.58 11.21
N SER A 892 15.31 -28.54 10.40
CA SER A 892 14.46 -29.71 10.16
C SER A 892 15.20 -30.83 9.41
N ALA A 893 15.95 -30.49 8.36
CA ALA A 893 16.80 -31.45 7.65
C ALA A 893 17.86 -32.08 8.59
N LEU A 894 18.51 -31.26 9.41
CA LEU A 894 19.47 -31.73 10.41
C LEU A 894 18.81 -32.57 11.52
N MET A 895 17.57 -32.27 11.93
CA MET A 895 16.82 -33.07 12.90
C MET A 895 16.52 -34.48 12.39
N GLN A 896 16.29 -34.66 11.08
CA GLN A 896 16.10 -35.99 10.48
C GLN A 896 17.36 -36.85 10.57
N MET A 897 18.53 -36.27 10.31
CA MET A 897 19.83 -36.95 10.48
C MET A 897 20.12 -37.27 11.96
N LYS A 898 19.87 -36.32 12.86
CA LYS A 898 20.03 -36.48 14.32
C LYS A 898 19.13 -37.61 14.85
N PHE A 899 17.89 -37.70 14.37
CA PHE A 899 16.96 -38.79 14.68
C PHE A 899 17.54 -40.15 14.29
N ALA A 900 17.91 -40.34 13.02
CA ALA A 900 18.42 -41.63 12.55
C ALA A 900 19.67 -42.07 13.33
N ARG A 901 20.61 -41.15 13.56
CA ARG A 901 21.83 -41.37 14.35
C ARG A 901 21.53 -41.73 15.79
N ASN A 902 20.56 -41.07 16.43
CA ASN A 902 20.15 -41.35 17.81
C ASN A 902 19.57 -42.78 17.94
N ILE A 903 18.69 -43.19 17.03
CA ILE A 903 18.07 -44.52 17.03
C ILE A 903 19.10 -45.63 16.73
N LEU A 904 20.06 -45.39 15.83
CA LEU A 904 21.15 -46.33 15.55
C LEU A 904 22.01 -46.63 16.79
N GLY A 905 22.21 -45.64 17.67
CA GLY A 905 22.92 -45.84 18.93
C GLY A 905 22.13 -46.57 20.03
N LYS A 906 20.81 -46.71 19.89
CA LYS A 906 19.93 -47.35 20.89
C LYS A 906 19.55 -48.78 20.56
N LEU A 907 19.51 -49.14 19.28
CA LEU A 907 19.07 -50.45 18.82
C LEU A 907 20.26 -51.39 18.58
N SER A 908 20.05 -52.69 18.82
CA SER A 908 21.04 -53.72 18.52
C SER A 908 20.84 -54.27 17.12
N TYR A 909 21.92 -54.31 16.34
CA TYR A 909 21.94 -54.76 14.94
C TYR A 909 22.97 -55.88 14.75
N LEU A 910 22.72 -56.77 13.80
CA LEU A 910 23.63 -57.86 13.43
C LEU A 910 24.96 -57.32 12.88
N ASP A 911 24.90 -56.37 11.95
CA ASP A 911 26.06 -55.81 11.24
C ASP A 911 26.65 -54.57 11.96
N ARG A 912 27.18 -54.75 13.18
CA ARG A 912 27.66 -53.63 14.03
C ARG A 912 28.64 -52.68 13.34
N ALA A 913 29.55 -53.19 12.49
CA ALA A 913 30.53 -52.38 11.78
C ALA A 913 29.89 -51.44 10.73
N ILE A 914 28.83 -51.91 10.05
CA ILE A 914 28.10 -51.10 9.06
C ILE A 914 27.32 -49.99 9.77
N VAL A 915 26.70 -50.30 10.92
CA VAL A 915 26.00 -49.31 11.74
C VAL A 915 26.95 -48.24 12.27
N ALA A 916 28.13 -48.62 12.78
CA ALA A 916 29.15 -47.67 13.23
C ALA A 916 29.59 -46.72 12.10
N SER A 917 29.85 -47.26 10.90
CA SER A 917 30.25 -46.46 9.74
C SER A 917 29.12 -45.54 9.22
N ALA A 918 27.86 -45.98 9.30
CA ALA A 918 26.70 -45.14 9.00
C ALA A 918 26.53 -44.00 10.02
N MET A 919 26.73 -44.27 11.32
CA MET A 919 26.70 -43.25 12.38
C MET A 919 27.81 -42.20 12.19
N GLU A 920 29.05 -42.63 11.91
CA GLU A 920 30.18 -41.74 11.59
C GLU A 920 29.87 -40.87 10.36
N SER A 921 29.27 -41.45 9.32
CA SER A 921 28.89 -40.72 8.11
C SER A 921 27.78 -39.69 8.37
N LEU A 922 26.79 -39.99 9.22
CA LEU A 922 25.76 -39.03 9.64
C LEU A 922 26.34 -37.90 10.49
N ASP A 923 27.25 -38.20 11.42
CA ASP A 923 27.95 -37.20 12.24
C ASP A 923 28.85 -36.30 11.36
N TYR A 924 29.52 -36.87 10.34
CA TYR A 924 30.28 -36.11 9.35
C TYR A 924 29.41 -35.14 8.54
N ILE A 925 28.30 -35.63 7.96
CA ILE A 925 27.39 -34.80 7.14
C ILE A 925 26.84 -33.64 7.98
N GLN A 926 26.37 -33.90 9.21
CA GLN A 926 25.90 -32.86 10.12
C GLN A 926 26.98 -31.81 10.43
N THR A 927 28.22 -32.24 10.69
CA THR A 927 29.34 -31.33 11.00
C THR A 927 29.69 -30.44 9.80
N GLN A 928 29.56 -30.94 8.58
CA GLN A 928 29.77 -30.16 7.36
C GLN A 928 28.61 -29.22 7.00
N LEU A 929 27.40 -29.48 7.49
CA LEU A 929 26.20 -28.68 7.21
C LEU A 929 25.88 -27.65 8.31
N GLN A 930 26.49 -27.73 9.48
CA GLN A 930 26.39 -26.66 10.48
C GLN A 930 26.99 -25.36 9.93
N PRO A 931 26.34 -24.19 10.18
CA PRO A 931 26.95 -22.90 9.89
C PRO A 931 28.30 -22.81 10.60
N ARG A 932 29.36 -22.49 9.85
CA ARG A 932 30.62 -22.08 10.48
C ARG A 932 30.36 -20.79 11.23
N VAL A 933 30.20 -20.88 12.54
CA VAL A 933 30.29 -19.71 13.43
C VAL A 933 31.62 -19.05 13.12
N GLN A 934 31.57 -17.87 12.49
CA GLN A 934 32.74 -17.01 12.44
C GLN A 934 32.96 -16.54 13.88
N THR A 935 33.78 -17.29 14.61
CA THR A 935 34.50 -16.74 15.76
C THR A 935 35.34 -15.61 15.21
N THR A 936 34.84 -14.38 15.37
CA THR A 936 35.61 -13.17 15.15
C THR A 936 36.70 -13.10 16.22
N GLU A 937 37.76 -13.87 16.04
CA GLU A 937 39.04 -13.56 16.64
C GLU A 937 39.41 -12.13 16.18
N PRO A 938 39.81 -11.24 17.10
CA PRO A 938 40.24 -9.89 16.72
C PRO A 938 41.39 -10.00 15.71
N PRO A 939 41.38 -9.25 14.60
CA PRO A 939 42.36 -9.42 13.55
C PRO A 939 43.78 -9.14 14.07
N GLU A 940 44.64 -10.16 14.01
CA GLU A 940 46.04 -10.03 14.38
C GLU A 940 46.69 -8.90 13.57
N SER A 941 47.25 -7.92 14.28
CA SER A 941 47.89 -6.76 13.65
C SER A 941 49.16 -7.19 12.90
N LYS A 942 49.09 -7.30 11.57
CA LYS A 942 50.28 -7.43 10.73
C LYS A 942 51.14 -6.17 10.82
N ALA A 943 52.10 -6.19 11.74
CA ALA A 943 53.04 -5.11 11.96
C ALA A 943 53.92 -4.88 10.71
N LYS A 944 54.11 -3.59 10.37
CA LYS A 944 54.98 -3.16 9.28
C LYS A 944 56.44 -3.55 9.58
N GLN A 945 57.12 -4.17 8.64
CA GLN A 945 58.58 -4.29 8.70
C GLN A 945 59.21 -2.89 8.62
N LYS A 946 59.90 -2.46 9.68
CA LYS A 946 60.96 -1.45 9.62
C LYS A 946 62.31 -2.13 9.83
N VAL A 947 63.28 -1.76 9.00
CA VAL A 947 64.61 -2.36 8.93
C VAL A 947 65.58 -1.73 9.93
N ARG A 948 66.55 -2.55 10.40
CA ARG A 948 67.80 -2.25 11.13
C ARG A 948 67.80 -2.13 12.68
N LEU A 949 68.24 -3.25 13.26
CA LEU A 949 69.13 -3.48 14.42
C LEU A 949 70.36 -2.53 14.54
N PRO A 950 71.20 -2.61 15.61
CA PRO A 950 71.05 -3.17 16.97
C PRO A 950 71.41 -2.13 18.09
N LEU A 951 71.16 -2.32 19.40
CA LEU A 951 72.01 -3.10 20.32
C LEU A 951 71.37 -3.36 21.71
N SER A 952 71.65 -4.57 22.19
CA SER A 952 71.41 -5.27 23.47
C SER A 952 72.14 -4.71 24.72
N PRO A 953 71.96 -5.25 25.97
CA PRO A 953 70.83 -6.03 26.55
C PRO A 953 70.53 -5.82 28.08
N LYS A 954 69.57 -6.61 28.61
CA LYS A 954 69.25 -6.90 30.05
C LYS A 954 68.53 -5.75 30.79
N ALA A 955 67.62 -5.96 31.75
CA ALA A 955 67.32 -7.15 32.56
C ALA A 955 65.83 -7.29 32.98
N SER A 956 65.55 -8.42 33.64
CA SER A 956 64.39 -8.86 34.43
C SER A 956 63.76 -7.82 35.40
N ALA A 957 62.59 -8.00 36.06
CA ALA A 957 61.82 -9.21 36.40
C ALA A 957 60.36 -8.92 36.86
N LYS A 958 59.57 -10.00 37.03
CA LYS A 958 58.49 -10.24 38.05
C LYS A 958 57.27 -9.28 38.16
N LYS A 959 56.10 -9.83 37.76
CA LYS A 959 54.85 -10.16 38.51
C LYS A 959 54.47 -9.41 39.85
N PRO A 960 53.17 -9.40 40.22
CA PRO A 960 52.47 -8.19 40.72
C PRO A 960 51.94 -8.29 42.16
N ALA A 961 51.36 -7.20 42.72
CA ALA A 961 50.25 -7.28 43.69
C ALA A 961 49.48 -5.95 43.94
N ARG A 962 48.16 -6.10 44.12
CA ARG A 962 47.18 -5.32 44.94
C ARG A 962 47.69 -4.20 45.88
N LYS A 963 46.95 -3.07 45.95
CA LYS A 963 46.00 -2.73 47.06
C LYS A 963 45.36 -1.33 46.90
N SER A 964 44.15 -1.16 47.44
CA SER A 964 43.40 0.10 47.70
C SER A 964 43.91 0.78 49.01
N PRO A 965 43.25 1.79 49.67
CA PRO A 965 42.15 2.74 49.32
C PRO A 965 42.32 4.20 49.92
N VAL A 966 41.22 5.00 49.93
CA VAL A 966 40.76 6.07 50.90
C VAL A 966 41.13 7.59 50.77
N ARG A 967 40.08 8.45 50.74
CA ARG A 967 39.75 9.61 51.68
C ARG A 967 39.76 11.11 51.22
N GLU A 968 38.60 11.78 51.49
CA GLU A 968 38.33 13.19 51.97
C GLU A 968 38.97 14.45 51.28
N LYS A 969 38.42 15.69 51.27
CA LYS A 969 37.56 16.44 52.25
C LYS A 969 36.95 17.77 51.70
N ARG A 970 35.74 18.18 52.20
CA ARG A 970 35.12 19.54 52.48
C ARG A 970 35.39 20.77 51.55
N THR A 971 34.45 21.66 51.18
CA THR A 971 33.41 22.48 51.90
C THR A 971 32.21 22.89 50.96
N GLY A 972 31.17 23.72 51.28
CA GLY A 972 30.54 24.14 52.56
C GLY A 972 29.74 25.49 52.59
N ARG A 973 28.38 25.45 52.62
CA ARG A 973 27.35 26.50 52.99
C ARG A 973 27.07 27.71 52.03
N PRO A 974 25.93 28.47 52.16
CA PRO A 974 24.72 28.31 53.00
C PRO A 974 23.34 28.45 52.27
N THR A 975 22.25 28.47 53.06
CA THR A 975 20.81 28.41 52.69
C THR A 975 20.07 29.77 52.65
N ARG A 976 18.93 29.86 51.94
CA ARG A 976 17.77 30.68 52.38
C ARG A 976 16.41 30.22 51.82
N ARG A 977 15.33 30.49 52.58
CA ARG A 977 13.91 30.21 52.28
C ARG A 977 13.27 31.35 51.48
N GLY A 978 12.20 31.06 50.73
CA GLY A 978 11.23 32.06 50.25
C GLY A 978 9.90 31.43 49.80
N LYS A 979 8.77 31.89 50.35
CA LYS A 979 7.40 31.56 49.89
C LYS A 979 6.94 32.62 48.88
N GLY A 980 6.02 32.30 47.98
CA GLY A 980 5.25 33.31 47.23
C GLY A 980 4.19 32.67 46.33
N LYS A 981 2.92 33.08 46.51
CA LYS A 981 1.83 32.78 45.57
C LYS A 981 1.74 33.90 44.52
N ALA A 982 1.43 33.55 43.28
CA ALA A 982 0.42 34.21 42.46
C ALA A 982 -0.08 33.15 41.46
#